data_AF-A0A959AXR5-F1
#
_entry.id   AF-A0A959AXR5-F1
#
_cell.length_a   1.000
_cell.length_b   1.000
_cell.length_c   1.000
_cell.angle_alpha   90.00
_cell.angle_beta   90.00
_cell.angle_gamma   90.00
#
_symmetry.space_group_name_H-M   'P 1'
#
loop_
_entity.id
_entity.type
_entity.pdbx_description
1 polymer ?
#
loop_
_entity_poly.entity_id
_entity_poly.type
_entity_poly.pdbx_seq_one_letter_code
_entity_poly.pdbx_strand_id
1 'polypeptide(L)'
;EKILILFLECLAKDNKNCEPNNCDDKGKAITATVRPLLIRKRDMDKIQDKVRSLGPSAEQYLDMALSDAMRFNLPELRLRRFNVEATALIHTEDIFNAYQAILAPPFVNSVADALSAAYQAFRPVLMEEFGTDPFTNLRNTWAYLHNGGIVSQQRYIYYQYFYDYLDDIIQAYREFREKGLEAMGLCCPDERLFPRHLMLSRALPGENDGSYRHFFAPSPLFSRFHGTFSMLLLLFRRLVAMVNNLELPPGLGTGPNTMTPIKAIPSKLGPYVLSEKAIPYYYLPNPLYRFWDHQKSRQNKAQHNLGYRANSWNNTDDFVLNPLRYDLEPNNFLRIEGHIGQPFTSVMNVLLSLKNRYRLPIEVVALKTGRASGNIPLPQGLEDCQFQDLEALYDSLKEELLCNLCEAVQYFYNTPTQDGQPTGVQLRPNLPLLVNCAPNYQYRPGTVGELYERNLSLLSTFPYPDLNQNAPNPVAGAYNLLLLILQSGNVPSTFIYHILYIYYIVKLSETLPPNLSQLNFADFENKYEDLMAIVRQINNILQLQTPGNTGPGQLDVDELSDQLDHLLYTCKLDPIRSVHVEYQRRLQEIRDKLLFYRFAQQHPGLQHKAGVPLGGTFCIVYHDAEREEIPPTVEGSFVISGRVVSDGEPIIGASVSVVGASFGATTNINGQFQLYVNQLPVRVGVALAGIRNREWLITTANITHELDISGEIAGPVGQPFPELRPGQVIADFYLPYLCCSDCQPVQFVLPKPPPGFAWRQAGCTTPNNTAPVIITPEGGTAPYQYTTDAGQSWQNLGDGPIDIADGASIRIRDAEGTESGTQQIGLVPFFNIDPGGPVCNEEGTQFTVPIIIVGGKPPYTVIANDTVTTVQEGEEGAVTFPSGTGGEVIVQDSSDPACERRAVIEPHDCPQACLLPCAGLAMDCGYLLWLQPFKNEDTFYMNVDLAVRRFRVSGENANGGSMVNSNFTSEQLRELTRILNPAGDITMPNFHQEWQVRIGAANDFINQVLAEDFGPQAGAVMKWEYVPEGLNGFSVLRIEAYACHTFDIQIIVNYRDRYERPYRRQVRYTSNVGTTTEVSYTGLDGNQLNASSKIPAFNCIRRDRCNPNTPEEPLCTDPVALEMAYDSAFPQLFVSISSPSGLDYPVHWEFELGSPPIGSGLNSNTDLPEPGIYEVKAVAVNPENTCASVARENITTQQ
;
A
#
# COMPACT_ATOMS: atom_id res chain seq x y z
N GLU A 1 8.36 48.22 -34.31
CA GLU A 1 8.44 46.84 -34.83
C GLU A 1 7.71 46.75 -36.18
N LYS A 2 8.31 46.11 -37.19
CA LYS A 2 7.71 45.93 -38.53
C LYS A 2 7.61 44.44 -38.87
N ILE A 3 6.48 44.03 -39.44
CA ILE A 3 6.19 42.67 -39.91
C ILE A 3 6.40 42.63 -41.43
N LEU A 4 7.05 41.57 -41.91
CA LEU A 4 7.18 41.31 -43.34
C LEU A 4 5.95 40.55 -43.84
N ILE A 5 5.32 41.06 -44.89
CA ILE A 5 4.20 40.39 -45.56
C ILE A 5 4.47 40.23 -47.05
N LEU A 6 4.02 39.12 -47.63
CA LEU A 6 3.90 38.95 -49.07
C LEU A 6 2.45 39.24 -49.47
N PHE A 7 2.23 40.28 -50.26
CA PHE A 7 0.91 40.66 -50.76
C PHE A 7 0.77 40.30 -52.25
N LEU A 8 -0.27 39.56 -52.62
CA LEU A 8 -0.60 39.21 -53.99
C LEU A 8 -1.40 40.36 -54.62
N GLU A 9 -0.69 41.29 -55.23
CA GLU A 9 -1.27 42.37 -56.01
C GLU A 9 -1.86 41.80 -57.30
N CYS A 10 -3.17 41.98 -57.51
CA CYS A 10 -3.86 41.55 -58.73
C CYS A 10 -4.28 42.79 -59.52
N LEU A 11 -3.61 43.05 -60.63
CA LEU A 11 -3.94 44.13 -61.56
C LEU A 11 -4.81 43.57 -62.68
N ALA A 12 -6.11 43.89 -62.62
CA ALA A 12 -7.01 43.61 -63.73
C ALA A 12 -6.88 44.72 -64.77
N LYS A 13 -6.39 44.37 -65.95
CA LYS A 13 -6.32 45.26 -67.11
C LYS A 13 -7.34 44.79 -68.12
N ASP A 14 -8.21 45.69 -68.55
CA ASP A 14 -9.14 45.41 -69.65
C ASP A 14 -8.32 45.11 -70.91
N ASN A 15 -8.66 44.01 -71.60
CA ASN A 15 -7.96 43.63 -72.82
C ASN A 15 -8.22 44.70 -73.89
N LYS A 16 -7.19 45.49 -74.23
CA LYS A 16 -7.34 46.63 -75.15
C LYS A 16 -7.41 46.26 -76.63
N ASN A 17 -7.41 44.98 -76.99
CA ASN A 17 -7.40 44.54 -78.39
C ASN A 17 -8.60 43.65 -78.69
N CYS A 18 -9.50 44.14 -79.53
CA CYS A 18 -10.47 43.31 -80.25
C CYS A 18 -9.73 42.45 -81.27
N GLU A 19 -9.95 41.14 -81.27
CA GLU A 19 -9.64 40.34 -82.45
C GLU A 19 -10.72 40.59 -83.51
N PRO A 20 -10.39 40.58 -84.82
CA PRO A 20 -11.30 41.02 -85.89
C PRO A 20 -12.63 40.26 -85.99
N ASN A 21 -12.80 39.15 -85.27
CA ASN A 21 -14.00 38.30 -85.32
C ASN A 21 -14.74 38.15 -83.99
N ASN A 22 -14.36 38.87 -82.93
CA ASN A 22 -15.09 38.87 -81.66
C ASN A 22 -14.89 40.18 -80.89
N CYS A 23 -15.95 41.00 -80.81
CA CYS A 23 -16.02 42.22 -79.99
C CYS A 23 -16.90 42.04 -78.73
N ASP A 24 -16.93 40.85 -78.13
CA ASP A 24 -17.37 40.72 -76.75
C ASP A 24 -16.23 41.17 -75.84
N ASP A 25 -16.25 42.45 -75.50
CA ASP A 25 -15.37 43.17 -74.57
C ASP A 25 -15.50 42.64 -73.12
N LYS A 26 -15.35 41.32 -72.92
CA LYS A 26 -15.69 40.60 -71.69
C LYS A 26 -14.52 39.86 -71.05
N GLY A 27 -13.29 40.13 -71.48
CA GLY A 27 -12.07 39.56 -70.89
C GLY A 27 -11.20 40.59 -70.19
N LYS A 28 -10.92 40.38 -68.89
CA LYS A 28 -9.89 41.13 -68.15
C LYS A 28 -8.66 40.25 -67.99
N ALA A 29 -7.49 40.72 -68.42
CA ALA A 29 -6.23 40.07 -68.06
C ALA A 29 -5.89 40.44 -66.61
N ILE A 30 -5.77 39.45 -65.73
CA ILE A 30 -5.35 39.65 -64.34
C ILE A 30 -3.88 39.29 -64.24
N THR A 31 -3.02 40.28 -64.02
CA THR A 31 -1.62 40.04 -63.68
C THR A 31 -1.49 39.96 -62.16
N ALA A 32 -1.09 38.80 -61.64
CA ALA A 32 -0.83 38.59 -60.23
C ALA A 32 0.67 38.77 -59.92
N THR A 33 1.03 39.70 -59.05
CA THR A 33 2.42 40.02 -58.66
C THR A 33 2.56 39.92 -57.14
N VAL A 34 3.54 39.17 -56.66
CA VAL A 34 3.84 39.10 -55.21
C VAL A 34 4.70 40.30 -54.81
N ARG A 35 4.19 41.13 -53.91
CA ARG A 35 4.87 42.31 -53.37
C ARG A 35 5.30 42.06 -51.92
N PRO A 36 6.60 42.13 -51.60
CA PRO A 36 7.04 42.15 -50.22
C PRO A 36 6.80 43.54 -49.61
N LEU A 37 6.03 43.61 -48.52
CA LEU A 37 5.71 44.86 -47.82
C LEU A 37 6.14 44.78 -46.35
N LEU A 38 6.49 45.94 -45.78
CA LEU A 38 6.74 46.08 -44.34
C LEU A 38 5.58 46.85 -43.70
N ILE A 39 4.88 46.22 -42.77
CA ILE A 39 3.74 46.81 -42.05
C ILE A 39 4.09 47.01 -40.57
N ARG A 40 3.53 48.04 -39.92
CA ARG A 40 3.75 48.26 -38.48
C ARG A 40 2.98 47.22 -37.69
N LYS A 41 3.56 46.72 -36.59
CA LYS A 41 2.91 45.74 -35.69
C LYS A 41 1.46 46.11 -35.32
N ARG A 42 1.26 47.33 -34.80
CA ARG A 42 -0.07 47.86 -34.45
C ARG A 42 -1.11 47.82 -35.58
N ASP A 43 -0.66 47.92 -36.83
CA ASP A 43 -1.54 47.92 -38.00
C ASP A 43 -1.83 46.48 -38.43
N MET A 44 -0.88 45.55 -38.18
CA MET A 44 -1.10 44.12 -38.30
C MET A 44 -2.06 43.58 -37.23
N ASP A 45 -1.95 44.05 -35.98
CA ASP A 45 -2.86 43.66 -34.89
C ASP A 45 -4.32 43.93 -35.28
N LYS A 46 -4.60 45.10 -35.86
CA LYS A 46 -5.93 45.46 -36.38
C LYS A 46 -6.41 44.54 -37.52
N ILE A 47 -5.48 44.05 -38.35
CA ILE A 47 -5.82 43.10 -39.42
C ILE A 47 -6.18 41.75 -38.80
N GLN A 48 -5.42 41.28 -37.81
CA GLN A 48 -5.71 40.03 -37.11
C GLN A 48 -7.03 40.10 -36.33
N ASP A 49 -7.33 41.21 -35.64
CA ASP A 49 -8.61 41.41 -34.94
C ASP A 49 -9.80 41.33 -35.92
N LYS A 50 -9.63 41.85 -37.13
CA LYS A 50 -10.63 41.77 -38.19
C LYS A 50 -10.77 40.35 -38.78
N VAL A 51 -9.71 39.55 -38.74
CA VAL A 51 -9.78 38.13 -39.12
C VAL A 51 -10.48 37.32 -38.01
N ARG A 52 -10.20 37.60 -36.73
CA ARG A 52 -10.90 36.96 -35.59
C ARG A 52 -12.41 37.18 -35.64
N SER A 53 -12.86 38.36 -36.08
CA SER A 53 -14.29 38.67 -36.18
C SER A 53 -15.04 37.99 -37.35
N LEU A 54 -14.34 37.19 -38.18
CA LEU A 54 -14.97 36.42 -39.26
C LEU A 54 -15.77 35.20 -38.78
N GLY A 55 -15.54 34.76 -37.53
CA GLY A 55 -16.26 33.67 -36.88
C GLY A 55 -15.35 32.58 -36.30
N PRO A 56 -15.93 31.54 -35.68
CA PRO A 56 -15.18 30.52 -34.93
C PRO A 56 -14.07 29.81 -35.72
N SER A 57 -14.29 29.52 -37.01
CA SER A 57 -13.30 28.86 -37.87
C SER A 57 -12.07 29.74 -38.16
N ALA A 58 -12.23 31.07 -38.18
CA ALA A 58 -11.14 32.00 -38.39
C ALA A 58 -10.34 32.25 -37.10
N GLU A 59 -11.04 32.30 -35.96
CA GLU A 59 -10.45 32.34 -34.63
C GLU A 59 -9.60 31.08 -34.36
N GLN A 60 -10.12 29.90 -34.71
CA GLN A 60 -9.39 28.62 -34.59
C GLN A 60 -8.07 28.60 -35.36
N TYR A 61 -7.98 29.21 -36.55
CA TYR A 61 -6.72 29.27 -37.30
C TYR A 61 -5.67 30.17 -36.64
N LEU A 62 -6.07 31.35 -36.14
CA LEU A 62 -5.16 32.27 -35.45
C LEU A 62 -4.72 31.70 -34.09
N ASP A 63 -5.61 31.01 -33.41
CA ASP A 63 -5.29 30.29 -32.17
C ASP A 63 -4.41 29.08 -32.44
N MET A 64 -4.52 28.43 -33.61
CA MET A 64 -3.60 27.36 -34.02
C MET A 64 -2.16 27.88 -34.17
N ALA A 65 -1.94 29.05 -34.79
CA ALA A 65 -0.60 29.64 -34.91
C ALA A 65 0.00 30.06 -33.56
N LEU A 66 -0.83 30.54 -32.63
CA LEU A 66 -0.41 30.77 -31.24
C LEU A 66 -0.10 29.45 -30.52
N SER A 67 -0.93 28.42 -30.74
CA SER A 67 -0.75 27.09 -30.17
C SER A 67 0.52 26.42 -30.68
N ASP A 68 0.92 26.62 -31.94
CA ASP A 68 2.16 26.06 -32.48
C ASP A 68 3.40 26.64 -31.78
N ALA A 69 3.42 27.96 -31.55
CA ALA A 69 4.47 28.58 -30.74
C ALA A 69 4.48 28.03 -29.29
N MET A 70 3.31 27.80 -28.68
CA MET A 70 3.21 27.18 -27.37
C MET A 70 3.69 25.72 -27.37
N ARG A 71 3.35 24.94 -28.40
CA ARG A 71 3.74 23.52 -28.58
C ARG A 71 5.25 23.38 -28.74
N PHE A 72 5.89 24.23 -29.56
CA PHE A 72 7.35 24.23 -29.73
C PHE A 72 8.09 24.67 -28.45
N ASN A 73 7.44 25.47 -27.60
CA ASN A 73 8.00 25.95 -26.34
C ASN A 73 7.67 25.05 -25.13
N LEU A 74 6.98 23.91 -25.34
CA LEU A 74 6.70 22.97 -24.26
C LEU A 74 8.02 22.41 -23.69
N PRO A 75 8.22 22.48 -22.36
CA PRO A 75 9.52 22.15 -21.75
C PRO A 75 9.89 20.68 -21.95
N GLU A 76 11.18 20.41 -22.10
CA GLU A 76 11.76 19.07 -22.00
C GLU A 76 11.96 18.70 -20.54
N LEU A 77 11.18 17.75 -20.02
CA LEU A 77 11.35 17.27 -18.66
C LEU A 77 12.37 16.12 -18.60
N ARG A 78 13.29 16.20 -17.63
CA ARG A 78 14.30 15.17 -17.34
C ARG A 78 14.39 14.94 -15.84
N LEU A 79 14.18 13.70 -15.41
CA LEU A 79 14.34 13.31 -14.01
C LEU A 79 15.83 13.09 -13.71
N ARG A 80 16.30 13.61 -12.57
CA ARG A 80 17.65 13.32 -12.09
C ARG A 80 17.74 11.84 -11.68
N ARG A 81 18.86 11.21 -11.99
CA ARG A 81 19.15 9.87 -11.47
C ARG A 81 19.31 9.92 -9.95
N PHE A 82 19.00 8.80 -9.30
CA PHE A 82 19.28 8.59 -7.89
C PHE A 82 20.80 8.74 -7.61
N ASN A 83 21.15 9.53 -6.59
CA ASN A 83 22.49 9.70 -6.01
C ASN A 83 23.66 9.89 -7.03
N VAL A 84 23.54 10.83 -7.98
CA VAL A 84 24.57 11.07 -9.03
C VAL A 84 25.85 11.70 -8.49
N GLU A 85 25.73 12.60 -7.51
CA GLU A 85 26.84 12.99 -6.66
C GLU A 85 26.92 11.94 -5.57
N ALA A 86 27.76 10.93 -5.77
CA ALA A 86 27.77 9.74 -4.93
C ALA A 86 28.07 10.09 -3.46
N THR A 87 27.03 10.05 -2.64
CA THR A 87 27.16 10.12 -1.18
C THR A 87 27.32 8.74 -0.57
N ALA A 88 27.79 8.69 0.68
CA ALA A 88 27.85 7.45 1.45
C ALA A 88 26.44 7.06 1.91
N LEU A 89 25.85 6.04 1.27
CA LEU A 89 24.51 5.53 1.61
C LEU A 89 24.61 4.47 2.71
N ILE A 90 24.99 4.90 3.92
CA ILE A 90 25.30 3.99 5.03
C ILE A 90 24.01 3.50 5.67
N HIS A 91 23.15 4.42 6.10
CA HIS A 91 21.94 4.11 6.84
C HIS A 91 20.71 4.19 5.93
N THR A 92 19.59 3.66 6.44
CA THR A 92 18.30 3.73 5.74
C THR A 92 17.87 5.18 5.44
N GLU A 93 18.16 6.09 6.37
CA GLU A 93 17.81 7.51 6.23
C GLU A 93 18.51 8.15 5.02
N ASP A 94 19.77 7.80 4.75
CA ASP A 94 20.54 8.32 3.62
C ASP A 94 19.84 8.00 2.29
N ILE A 95 19.28 6.80 2.17
CA ILE A 95 18.55 6.36 0.97
C ILE A 95 17.26 7.17 0.78
N PHE A 96 16.47 7.33 1.85
CA PHE A 96 15.22 8.09 1.79
C PHE A 96 15.46 9.58 1.54
N ASN A 97 16.48 10.16 2.17
CA ASN A 97 16.90 11.54 1.94
C ASN A 97 17.35 11.77 0.49
N ALA A 98 18.07 10.82 -0.10
CA ALA A 98 18.47 10.89 -1.50
C ALA A 98 17.27 10.92 -2.47
N TYR A 99 16.20 10.17 -2.20
CA TYR A 99 14.95 10.27 -2.96
C TYR A 99 14.25 11.61 -2.72
N GLN A 100 14.12 12.03 -1.47
CA GLN A 100 13.45 13.28 -1.09
C GLN A 100 14.13 14.51 -1.73
N ALA A 101 15.46 14.53 -1.83
CA ALA A 101 16.20 15.60 -2.48
C ALA A 101 15.86 15.76 -3.98
N ILE A 102 15.51 14.68 -4.67
CA ILE A 102 15.09 14.72 -6.08
C ILE A 102 13.66 15.22 -6.21
N LEU A 103 12.79 14.88 -5.26
CA LEU A 103 11.39 15.30 -5.20
C LEU A 103 11.22 16.76 -4.71
N ALA A 104 12.27 17.58 -4.77
CA ALA A 104 12.24 18.96 -4.28
C ALA A 104 11.20 19.84 -5.02
N PRO A 105 10.67 20.89 -4.36
CA PRO A 105 9.62 21.73 -4.90
C PRO A 105 9.88 22.31 -6.31
N PRO A 106 11.10 22.80 -6.65
CA PRO A 106 11.36 23.33 -7.99
C PRO A 106 11.11 22.31 -9.10
N PHE A 107 11.48 21.04 -8.86
CA PHE A 107 11.32 19.98 -9.84
C PHE A 107 9.85 19.54 -9.94
N VAL A 108 9.22 19.18 -8.82
CA VAL A 108 7.81 18.72 -8.80
C VAL A 108 6.88 19.76 -9.41
N ASN A 109 7.05 21.04 -9.04
CA ASN A 109 6.25 22.12 -9.60
C ASN A 109 6.49 22.31 -11.11
N SER A 110 7.73 22.15 -11.59
CA SER A 110 8.02 22.25 -13.03
C SER A 110 7.32 21.15 -13.85
N VAL A 111 7.15 19.94 -13.29
CA VAL A 111 6.39 18.86 -13.93
C VAL A 111 4.90 19.23 -13.98
N ALA A 112 4.33 19.69 -12.86
CA ALA A 112 2.94 20.12 -12.81
C ALA A 112 2.63 21.26 -13.81
N ASP A 113 3.54 22.24 -13.91
CA ASP A 113 3.42 23.35 -14.86
C ASP A 113 3.47 22.89 -16.31
N ALA A 114 4.37 21.95 -16.62
CA ALA A 114 4.50 21.41 -17.96
C ALA A 114 3.22 20.70 -18.41
N LEU A 115 2.55 19.97 -17.50
CA LEU A 115 1.27 19.30 -17.80
C LEU A 115 0.15 20.32 -18.06
N SER A 116 0.04 21.36 -17.23
CA SER A 116 -0.91 22.46 -17.44
C SER A 116 -0.61 23.22 -18.74
N ALA A 117 0.65 23.52 -19.03
CA ALA A 117 1.08 24.12 -20.29
C ALA A 117 0.75 23.23 -21.50
N ALA A 118 0.86 21.90 -21.37
CA ALA A 118 0.48 20.94 -22.40
C ALA A 118 -1.02 21.04 -22.70
N TYR A 119 -1.88 21.08 -21.67
CA TYR A 119 -3.31 21.28 -21.86
C TYR A 119 -3.59 22.59 -22.62
N GLN A 120 -2.95 23.70 -22.24
CA GLN A 120 -3.14 24.99 -22.92
C GLN A 120 -2.69 24.95 -24.38
N ALA A 121 -1.54 24.33 -24.68
CA ALA A 121 -0.99 24.21 -26.03
C ALA A 121 -1.85 23.32 -26.96
N PHE A 122 -2.62 22.39 -26.40
CA PHE A 122 -3.50 21.48 -27.15
C PHE A 122 -4.99 21.74 -26.88
N ARG A 123 -5.35 22.84 -26.22
CA ARG A 123 -6.72 23.19 -25.81
C ARG A 123 -7.75 23.06 -26.92
N PRO A 124 -7.52 23.50 -28.18
CA PRO A 124 -8.53 23.36 -29.24
C PRO A 124 -8.95 21.91 -29.54
N VAL A 125 -8.07 20.94 -29.28
CA VAL A 125 -8.33 19.50 -29.49
C VAL A 125 -8.88 18.86 -28.21
N LEU A 126 -8.41 19.33 -27.05
CA LEU A 126 -8.76 18.72 -25.76
C LEU A 126 -10.06 19.27 -25.18
N MET A 127 -10.48 20.48 -25.54
CA MET A 127 -11.62 21.18 -24.92
C MET A 127 -12.97 20.48 -25.09
N GLU A 128 -13.11 19.63 -26.12
CA GLU A 128 -14.33 18.87 -26.37
C GLU A 128 -14.57 17.83 -25.27
N GLU A 129 -13.51 17.19 -24.77
CA GLU A 129 -13.59 16.19 -23.71
C GLU A 129 -13.23 16.75 -22.34
N PHE A 130 -12.25 17.65 -22.29
CA PHE A 130 -11.74 18.28 -21.08
C PHE A 130 -12.05 19.78 -21.14
N GLY A 131 -13.25 20.19 -20.70
CA GLY A 131 -13.69 21.59 -20.79
C GLY A 131 -12.80 22.59 -20.03
N THR A 132 -12.07 22.12 -19.01
CA THR A 132 -11.09 22.88 -18.21
C THR A 132 -9.81 22.09 -18.03
N ASP A 133 -8.71 22.78 -17.72
CA ASP A 133 -7.40 22.15 -17.49
C ASP A 133 -7.45 21.22 -16.27
N PRO A 134 -7.31 19.88 -16.47
CA PRO A 134 -7.38 18.90 -15.40
C PRO A 134 -6.22 19.03 -14.39
N PHE A 135 -5.17 19.79 -14.72
CA PHE A 135 -3.96 19.92 -13.90
C PHE A 135 -3.87 21.25 -13.13
N THR A 136 -4.91 22.09 -13.14
CA THR A 136 -4.88 23.45 -12.56
C THR A 136 -4.43 23.47 -11.08
N ASN A 137 -4.86 22.48 -10.28
CA ASN A 137 -4.54 22.39 -8.84
C ASN A 137 -3.38 21.44 -8.53
N LEU A 138 -2.68 20.92 -9.54
CA LEU A 138 -1.76 19.81 -9.36
C LEU A 138 -0.57 20.12 -8.45
N ARG A 139 -0.06 21.36 -8.48
CA ARG A 139 0.99 21.81 -7.55
C ARG A 139 0.59 21.63 -6.08
N ASN A 140 -0.65 21.98 -5.73
CA ASN A 140 -1.17 21.83 -4.37
C ASN A 140 -1.39 20.36 -4.04
N THR A 141 -1.94 19.59 -4.97
CA THR A 141 -2.15 18.14 -4.82
C THR A 141 -0.85 17.38 -4.62
N TRP A 142 0.25 17.80 -5.24
CA TRP A 142 1.58 17.16 -5.12
C TRP A 142 2.48 17.77 -4.05
N ALA A 143 2.02 18.77 -3.30
CA ALA A 143 2.82 19.40 -2.25
C ALA A 143 3.29 18.39 -1.18
N TYR A 144 2.53 17.30 -0.96
CA TYR A 144 2.88 16.23 -0.02
C TYR A 144 4.20 15.51 -0.35
N LEU A 145 4.62 15.54 -1.63
CA LEU A 145 5.86 14.92 -2.09
C LEU A 145 7.11 15.61 -1.51
N HIS A 146 6.99 16.86 -1.08
CA HIS A 146 8.13 17.67 -0.64
C HIS A 146 7.94 18.43 0.67
N ASN A 147 6.71 18.53 1.20
CA ASN A 147 6.42 19.26 2.45
C ASN A 147 6.47 18.39 3.72
N GLY A 148 6.97 17.15 3.62
CA GLY A 148 6.97 16.18 4.72
C GLY A 148 5.73 15.30 4.80
N GLY A 149 4.75 15.48 3.91
CA GLY A 149 3.51 14.69 3.86
C GLY A 149 3.72 13.18 3.71
N ILE A 150 4.75 12.74 2.98
CA ILE A 150 5.12 11.31 2.87
C ILE A 150 5.47 10.72 4.25
N VAL A 151 6.22 11.46 5.07
CA VAL A 151 6.66 10.99 6.39
C VAL A 151 5.50 11.04 7.39
N SER A 152 4.76 12.15 7.43
CA SER A 152 3.64 12.31 8.38
C SER A 152 2.49 11.34 8.14
N GLN A 153 2.33 10.84 6.91
CA GLN A 153 1.36 9.80 6.56
C GLN A 153 1.94 8.37 6.64
N GLN A 154 3.16 8.19 7.17
CA GLN A 154 3.85 6.90 7.28
C GLN A 154 4.01 6.15 5.94
N ARG A 155 4.16 6.90 4.83
CA ARG A 155 4.33 6.35 3.46
C ARG A 155 5.78 6.33 2.98
N TYR A 156 6.73 6.58 3.88
CA TYR A 156 8.16 6.75 3.55
C TYR A 156 8.79 5.51 2.90
N ILE A 157 8.30 4.29 3.20
CA ILE A 157 8.83 3.07 2.57
C ILE A 157 8.57 3.01 1.05
N TYR A 158 7.67 3.86 0.53
CA TYR A 158 7.33 3.93 -0.90
C TYR A 158 8.02 5.09 -1.64
N TYR A 159 9.05 5.73 -1.07
CA TYR A 159 9.78 6.85 -1.71
C TYR A 159 10.20 6.55 -3.15
N GLN A 160 10.74 5.35 -3.39
CA GLN A 160 11.17 4.93 -4.73
C GLN A 160 10.01 4.86 -5.74
N TYR A 161 8.80 4.54 -5.30
CA TYR A 161 7.63 4.51 -6.18
C TYR A 161 7.04 5.89 -6.43
N PHE A 162 7.20 6.85 -5.51
CA PHE A 162 6.91 8.25 -5.82
C PHE A 162 7.91 8.83 -6.85
N TYR A 163 9.17 8.40 -6.77
CA TYR A 163 10.19 8.71 -7.78
C TYR A 163 9.82 8.11 -9.15
N ASP A 164 9.49 6.81 -9.21
CA ASP A 164 9.08 6.14 -10.45
C ASP A 164 7.77 6.70 -11.02
N TYR A 165 6.81 7.06 -10.17
CA TYR A 165 5.57 7.71 -10.58
C TYR A 165 5.84 9.01 -11.36
N LEU A 166 6.75 9.88 -10.88
CA LEU A 166 7.12 11.08 -11.64
C LEU A 166 7.88 10.75 -12.92
N ASP A 167 8.74 9.71 -12.93
CA ASP A 167 9.40 9.25 -14.15
C ASP A 167 8.39 8.78 -15.21
N ASP A 168 7.36 8.04 -14.81
CA ASP A 168 6.30 7.57 -15.69
C ASP A 168 5.47 8.73 -16.23
N ILE A 169 5.12 9.71 -15.39
CA ILE A 169 4.43 10.93 -15.84
C ILE A 169 5.28 11.71 -16.86
N ILE A 170 6.58 11.84 -16.62
CA ILE A 170 7.51 12.51 -17.54
C ILE A 170 7.60 11.77 -18.88
N GLN A 171 7.63 10.44 -18.86
CA GLN A 171 7.62 9.62 -20.07
C GLN A 171 6.28 9.73 -20.82
N ALA A 172 5.16 9.71 -20.10
CA ALA A 172 3.83 9.88 -20.68
C ALA A 172 3.68 11.27 -21.33
N TYR A 173 4.19 12.32 -20.67
CA TYR A 173 4.20 13.69 -21.17
C TYR A 173 5.07 13.81 -22.41
N ARG A 174 6.26 13.19 -22.41
CA ARG A 174 7.14 13.18 -23.56
C ARG A 174 6.45 12.56 -24.78
N GLU A 175 5.83 11.39 -24.60
CA GLU A 175 5.12 10.68 -25.67
C GLU A 175 3.95 11.51 -26.22
N PHE A 176 3.15 12.13 -25.35
CA PHE A 176 2.08 13.04 -25.74
C PHE A 176 2.60 14.27 -26.51
N ARG A 177 3.61 14.95 -25.98
CA ARG A 177 4.21 16.14 -26.59
C ARG A 177 4.79 15.84 -27.96
N GLU A 178 5.57 14.77 -28.10
CA GLU A 178 6.17 14.36 -29.37
C GLU A 178 5.10 14.03 -30.43
N LYS A 179 4.05 13.29 -30.04
CA LYS A 179 2.92 13.01 -30.94
C LYS A 179 2.11 14.23 -31.29
N GLY A 180 1.96 15.17 -30.37
CA GLY A 180 1.27 16.44 -30.61
C GLY A 180 1.97 17.33 -31.64
N LEU A 181 3.29 17.26 -31.74
CA LEU A 181 4.05 17.97 -32.78
C LEU A 181 3.82 17.40 -34.20
N GLU A 182 3.38 16.14 -34.31
CA GLU A 182 3.03 15.51 -35.60
C GLU A 182 1.58 15.85 -36.04
N ALA A 183 0.71 16.26 -35.11
CA ALA A 183 -0.74 16.44 -35.30
C ALA A 183 -1.13 17.88 -35.71
N MET A 184 -0.65 18.35 -36.87
CA MET A 184 -0.99 19.69 -37.40
C MET A 184 -2.00 19.60 -38.56
N GLY A 185 -3.22 20.12 -38.39
CA GLY A 185 -4.22 20.22 -39.46
C GLY A 185 -5.45 21.05 -39.06
N LEU A 186 -6.10 21.69 -40.04
CA LEU A 186 -7.26 22.55 -39.81
C LEU A 186 -8.45 22.10 -40.68
N CYS A 187 -9.58 21.75 -40.05
CA CYS A 187 -10.80 21.35 -40.76
C CYS A 187 -11.53 22.59 -41.29
N CYS A 188 -11.75 22.65 -42.60
CA CYS A 188 -12.57 23.68 -43.27
C CYS A 188 -12.24 25.15 -42.84
N PRO A 189 -11.03 25.66 -43.11
CA PRO A 189 -10.69 27.07 -42.85
C PRO A 189 -11.69 28.03 -43.49
N ASP A 190 -11.96 29.16 -42.84
CA ASP A 190 -12.69 30.26 -43.47
C ASP A 190 -11.91 30.75 -44.70
N GLU A 191 -12.57 30.81 -45.86
CA GLU A 191 -11.94 31.17 -47.14
C GLU A 191 -11.36 32.61 -47.15
N ARG A 192 -11.75 33.43 -46.17
CA ARG A 192 -11.34 34.84 -46.01
C ARG A 192 -10.16 35.01 -45.05
N LEU A 193 -9.50 33.93 -44.59
CA LEU A 193 -8.35 33.99 -43.67
C LEU A 193 -7.15 34.76 -44.25
N PHE A 194 -6.86 34.58 -45.54
CA PHE A 194 -5.71 35.19 -46.23
C PHE A 194 -6.15 35.93 -47.48
N PRO A 195 -6.81 37.10 -47.36
CA PRO A 195 -7.17 37.89 -48.52
C PRO A 195 -5.88 38.44 -49.14
N ARG A 196 -5.29 37.64 -50.04
CA ARG A 196 -4.12 37.95 -50.85
C ARG A 196 -2.85 38.30 -50.06
N HIS A 197 -2.68 37.85 -48.81
CA HIS A 197 -1.45 38.16 -48.07
C HIS A 197 -0.94 36.99 -47.21
N LEU A 198 0.39 36.89 -47.08
CA LEU A 198 1.07 35.96 -46.18
C LEU A 198 1.99 36.71 -45.22
N MET A 199 1.87 36.45 -43.92
CA MET A 199 2.78 37.01 -42.92
C MET A 199 4.02 36.12 -42.77
N LEU A 200 5.22 36.72 -42.79
CA LEU A 200 6.52 36.03 -42.72
C LEU A 200 7.27 36.27 -41.40
N SER A 201 6.60 36.75 -40.35
CA SER A 201 7.18 37.19 -39.08
C SER A 201 7.90 38.54 -39.12
N ARG A 202 8.57 38.89 -38.02
CA ARG A 202 9.26 40.17 -37.80
C ARG A 202 10.42 40.33 -38.78
N ALA A 203 10.63 41.54 -39.29
CA ALA A 203 11.65 41.82 -40.32
C ALA A 203 13.10 41.92 -39.79
N LEU A 204 13.32 41.86 -38.47
CA LEU A 204 14.65 41.96 -37.83
C LEU A 204 14.99 40.66 -37.08
N PRO A 205 16.25 40.19 -37.10
CA PRO A 205 16.66 38.97 -36.40
C PRO A 205 16.65 39.19 -34.88
N GLY A 206 16.02 38.27 -34.14
CA GLY A 206 16.05 38.25 -32.68
C GLY A 206 14.87 37.56 -32.01
N GLU A 207 13.69 37.58 -32.61
CA GLU A 207 12.50 36.86 -32.13
C GLU A 207 11.65 36.40 -33.32
N ASN A 208 11.61 35.09 -33.57
CA ASN A 208 10.58 34.50 -34.42
C ASN A 208 9.27 34.54 -33.65
N ASP A 209 8.52 35.62 -33.81
CA ASP A 209 7.18 35.73 -33.23
C ASP A 209 6.20 34.98 -34.14
N GLY A 210 5.80 33.79 -33.68
CA GLY A 210 4.86 32.91 -34.38
C GLY A 210 3.48 33.53 -34.58
N SER A 211 3.09 34.50 -33.73
CA SER A 211 1.82 35.22 -33.84
C SER A 211 1.71 36.08 -35.11
N TYR A 212 2.84 36.42 -35.73
CA TYR A 212 2.90 37.19 -36.99
C TYR A 212 3.39 36.34 -38.16
N ARG A 213 3.18 35.02 -38.14
CA ARG A 213 3.54 34.12 -39.24
C ARG A 213 2.34 33.26 -39.66
N HIS A 214 2.08 33.22 -40.96
CA HIS A 214 1.17 32.22 -41.51
C HIS A 214 1.91 30.90 -41.70
N PHE A 215 1.40 29.84 -41.07
CA PHE A 215 1.88 28.47 -41.25
C PHE A 215 1.00 27.75 -42.28
N PHE A 216 1.59 26.74 -42.92
CA PHE A 216 0.85 25.85 -43.81
C PHE A 216 -0.12 25.00 -42.99
N ALA A 217 -1.42 25.09 -43.30
CA ALA A 217 -2.47 24.32 -42.64
C ALA A 217 -2.97 23.21 -43.59
N PRO A 218 -2.51 21.96 -43.45
CA PRO A 218 -2.96 20.87 -44.30
C PRO A 218 -4.42 20.49 -43.98
N SER A 219 -5.13 19.97 -44.99
CA SER A 219 -6.48 19.43 -44.81
C SER A 219 -6.46 18.16 -43.94
N PRO A 220 -7.43 17.96 -43.02
CA PRO A 220 -7.54 16.73 -42.23
C PRO A 220 -7.81 15.47 -43.07
N LEU A 221 -8.22 15.62 -44.35
CA LEU A 221 -8.46 14.53 -45.29
C LEU A 221 -7.20 13.73 -45.65
N PHE A 222 -6.00 14.23 -45.35
CA PHE A 222 -4.79 13.41 -45.44
C PHE A 222 -4.83 12.35 -44.32
N SER A 223 -4.99 11.07 -44.68
CA SER A 223 -5.20 9.92 -43.77
C SER A 223 -4.19 9.78 -42.62
N ARG A 224 -3.00 10.39 -42.74
CA ARG A 224 -2.00 10.48 -41.67
C ARG A 224 -2.45 11.32 -40.46
N PHE A 225 -3.48 12.16 -40.54
CA PHE A 225 -3.87 13.04 -39.42
C PHE A 225 -5.01 12.50 -38.56
N HIS A 226 -5.98 11.76 -39.11
CA HIS A 226 -7.09 11.20 -38.32
C HIS A 226 -6.63 10.19 -37.25
N GLY A 227 -5.67 9.32 -37.59
CA GLY A 227 -5.08 8.39 -36.62
C GLY A 227 -4.33 9.12 -35.49
N THR A 228 -3.62 10.18 -35.85
CA THR A 228 -2.78 10.97 -34.93
C THR A 228 -3.59 11.74 -33.90
N PHE A 229 -4.74 12.33 -34.27
CA PHE A 229 -5.63 13.00 -33.30
C PHE A 229 -6.23 12.01 -32.27
N SER A 230 -6.68 10.84 -32.73
CA SER A 230 -7.20 9.81 -31.82
C SER A 230 -6.14 9.30 -30.84
N MET A 231 -4.88 9.18 -31.31
CA MET A 231 -3.74 8.81 -30.47
C MET A 231 -3.42 9.91 -29.47
N LEU A 232 -3.38 11.17 -29.91
CA LEU A 232 -3.11 12.32 -29.06
C LEU A 232 -4.13 12.42 -27.91
N LEU A 233 -5.42 12.26 -28.21
CA LEU A 233 -6.48 12.28 -27.20
C LEU A 233 -6.34 11.11 -26.21
N LEU A 234 -6.06 9.90 -26.70
CA LEU A 234 -5.84 8.72 -25.83
C LEU A 234 -4.62 8.90 -24.91
N LEU A 235 -3.51 9.44 -25.43
CA LEU A 235 -2.32 9.72 -24.64
C LEU A 235 -2.58 10.80 -23.57
N PHE A 236 -3.41 11.80 -23.87
CA PHE A 236 -3.83 12.78 -22.87
C PHE A 236 -4.76 12.16 -21.81
N ARG A 237 -5.73 11.32 -22.21
CA ARG A 237 -6.54 10.53 -21.27
C ARG A 237 -5.67 9.68 -20.34
N ARG A 238 -4.62 9.05 -20.89
CA ARG A 238 -3.64 8.28 -20.10
C ARG A 238 -2.93 9.16 -19.08
N LEU A 239 -2.43 10.33 -19.48
CA LEU A 239 -1.80 11.30 -18.56
C LEU A 239 -2.73 11.67 -17.41
N VAL A 240 -3.97 12.07 -17.71
CA VAL A 240 -4.98 12.41 -16.70
C VAL A 240 -5.29 11.22 -15.80
N ALA A 241 -5.46 10.02 -16.38
CA ALA A 241 -5.71 8.80 -15.63
C ALA A 241 -4.54 8.44 -14.71
N MET A 242 -3.29 8.54 -15.16
CA MET A 242 -2.12 8.28 -14.32
C MET A 242 -2.05 9.25 -13.14
N VAL A 243 -2.34 10.54 -13.37
CA VAL A 243 -2.35 11.55 -12.29
C VAL A 243 -3.42 11.24 -11.22
N ASN A 244 -4.59 10.78 -11.65
CA ASN A 244 -5.73 10.56 -10.76
C ASN A 244 -5.76 9.18 -10.08
N ASN A 245 -5.02 8.20 -10.61
CA ASN A 245 -5.12 6.79 -10.20
C ASN A 245 -3.85 6.24 -9.51
N LEU A 246 -3.05 7.09 -8.86
CA LEU A 246 -1.95 6.65 -8.00
C LEU A 246 -2.49 6.04 -6.70
N GLU A 247 -2.06 4.82 -6.37
CA GLU A 247 -2.45 4.10 -5.15
C GLU A 247 -1.21 3.60 -4.39
N LEU A 248 -0.79 4.37 -3.38
CA LEU A 248 0.33 4.06 -2.48
C LEU A 248 -0.07 4.35 -1.02
N PRO A 249 -0.04 3.37 -0.09
CA PRO A 249 0.19 1.94 -0.36
C PRO A 249 -0.91 1.34 -1.25
N PRO A 250 -0.61 0.34 -2.07
CA PRO A 250 -1.60 -0.29 -2.94
C PRO A 250 -2.57 -1.16 -2.11
N GLY A 251 -3.89 -1.01 -2.33
CA GLY A 251 -4.96 -1.76 -1.68
C GLY A 251 -5.09 -3.21 -2.18
N LEU A 252 -3.99 -3.92 -2.25
CA LEU A 252 -3.89 -5.29 -2.76
C LEU A 252 -4.10 -6.38 -1.69
N GLY A 253 -4.38 -6.00 -0.44
CA GLY A 253 -4.61 -6.91 0.68
C GLY A 253 -5.98 -6.72 1.33
N THR A 254 -6.86 -7.71 1.19
CA THR A 254 -8.10 -7.85 1.97
C THR A 254 -7.80 -8.69 3.22
N GLY A 255 -7.11 -8.10 4.20
CA GLY A 255 -6.92 -8.73 5.52
C GLY A 255 -5.63 -8.30 6.22
N PRO A 256 -5.60 -8.32 7.56
CA PRO A 256 -4.46 -7.83 8.36
C PRO A 256 -3.15 -8.65 8.23
N ASN A 257 -3.12 -9.74 7.44
CA ASN A 257 -1.97 -10.67 7.34
C ASN A 257 -1.60 -11.14 5.91
N THR A 258 -2.21 -10.63 4.84
CA THR A 258 -1.86 -11.05 3.46
C THR A 258 -0.70 -10.22 2.90
N MET A 259 0.47 -10.85 2.71
CA MET A 259 1.62 -10.24 2.04
C MET A 259 1.33 -9.97 0.56
N THR A 260 1.72 -8.80 0.05
CA THR A 260 1.59 -8.45 -1.37
C THR A 260 2.37 -9.45 -2.24
N PRO A 261 1.77 -10.12 -3.23
CA PRO A 261 2.49 -11.10 -4.03
C PRO A 261 3.68 -10.48 -4.76
N ILE A 262 4.86 -11.10 -4.74
CA ILE A 262 6.01 -10.62 -5.51
C ILE A 262 5.88 -11.15 -6.94
N LYS A 263 5.91 -10.26 -7.93
CA LYS A 263 5.77 -10.62 -9.35
C LYS A 263 6.93 -10.06 -10.17
N ALA A 264 7.45 -10.86 -11.09
CA ALA A 264 8.33 -10.42 -12.15
C ALA A 264 7.53 -10.36 -13.47
N ILE A 265 7.46 -9.18 -14.08
CA ILE A 265 6.69 -8.90 -15.29
C ILE A 265 7.65 -8.50 -16.42
N PRO A 266 7.65 -9.23 -17.57
CA PRO A 266 8.38 -8.81 -18.76
C PRO A 266 7.98 -7.42 -19.22
N SER A 267 8.96 -6.58 -19.51
CA SER A 267 8.80 -5.18 -19.87
C SER A 267 10.00 -4.70 -20.69
N LYS A 268 10.05 -3.38 -20.96
CA LYS A 268 11.09 -2.76 -21.78
C LYS A 268 11.83 -1.64 -21.06
N LEU A 269 13.15 -1.57 -21.28
CA LEU A 269 14.06 -0.54 -20.78
C LEU A 269 14.85 0.07 -21.95
N GLY A 270 15.20 1.36 -21.84
CA GLY A 270 15.98 2.08 -22.84
C GLY A 270 15.12 3.00 -23.72
N PRO A 271 15.22 2.92 -25.06
CA PRO A 271 14.60 3.90 -25.98
C PRO A 271 13.09 3.73 -26.17
N TYR A 272 12.48 2.72 -25.54
CA TYR A 272 11.06 2.41 -25.70
C TYR A 272 10.16 3.42 -25.00
N VAL A 273 9.05 3.76 -25.65
CA VAL A 273 8.02 4.66 -25.08
C VAL A 273 7.24 3.97 -23.96
N LEU A 274 6.54 4.76 -23.14
CA LEU A 274 5.79 4.23 -21.99
C LEU A 274 4.72 3.22 -22.42
N SER A 275 4.04 3.45 -23.55
CA SER A 275 3.01 2.56 -24.10
C SER A 275 3.48 1.10 -24.27
N GLU A 276 4.78 0.89 -24.50
CA GLU A 276 5.35 -0.44 -24.73
C GLU A 276 5.80 -1.15 -23.44
N LYS A 277 5.77 -0.46 -22.30
CA LYS A 277 6.21 -0.99 -21.01
C LYS A 277 5.04 -1.64 -20.27
N ALA A 278 5.34 -2.54 -19.34
CA ALA A 278 4.32 -3.10 -18.46
C ALA A 278 3.76 -2.04 -17.48
N ILE A 279 2.46 -2.13 -17.19
CA ILE A 279 1.75 -1.23 -16.26
C ILE A 279 2.25 -1.49 -14.82
N PRO A 280 2.80 -0.46 -14.13
CA PRO A 280 3.28 -0.58 -12.75
C PRO A 280 2.19 -0.91 -11.74
N TYR A 281 2.55 -1.57 -10.64
CA TYR A 281 1.59 -2.04 -9.64
C TYR A 281 0.90 -0.94 -8.79
N TYR A 282 1.48 0.26 -8.74
CA TYR A 282 0.96 1.41 -7.96
C TYR A 282 -0.12 2.22 -8.67
N TYR A 283 -0.59 1.78 -9.84
CA TYR A 283 -1.74 2.38 -10.52
C TYR A 283 -3.01 1.55 -10.34
N LEU A 284 -4.13 2.23 -10.12
CA LEU A 284 -5.44 1.60 -10.24
C LEU A 284 -5.71 1.23 -11.72
N PRO A 285 -6.14 -0.01 -11.99
CA PRO A 285 -6.19 -0.55 -13.34
C PRO A 285 -7.26 0.11 -14.22
N ASN A 286 -8.46 0.38 -13.69
CA ASN A 286 -9.59 0.91 -14.44
C ASN A 286 -9.70 2.44 -14.22
N PRO A 287 -9.76 3.27 -15.27
CA PRO A 287 -9.76 2.95 -16.71
C PRO A 287 -8.38 2.89 -17.37
N LEU A 288 -7.28 2.99 -16.61
CA LEU A 288 -5.93 3.17 -17.14
C LEU A 288 -5.48 2.14 -18.18
N TYR A 289 -5.75 0.84 -17.99
CA TYR A 289 -5.31 -0.20 -18.94
C TYR A 289 -5.87 0.00 -20.36
N ARG A 290 -7.02 0.68 -20.49
CA ARG A 290 -7.67 1.03 -21.78
C ARG A 290 -6.99 2.19 -22.49
N PHE A 291 -6.19 2.97 -21.78
CA PHE A 291 -5.49 4.14 -22.31
C PHE A 291 -3.97 3.94 -22.35
N TRP A 292 -3.47 2.77 -21.94
CA TRP A 292 -2.03 2.55 -21.82
C TRP A 292 -1.29 2.55 -23.17
N ASP A 293 -1.80 1.79 -24.14
CA ASP A 293 -1.23 1.61 -25.48
C ASP A 293 -2.31 1.88 -26.54
N HIS A 294 -2.11 2.91 -27.37
CA HIS A 294 -3.06 3.31 -28.41
C HIS A 294 -3.32 2.22 -29.45
N GLN A 295 -2.27 1.52 -29.90
CA GLN A 295 -2.39 0.52 -30.95
C GLN A 295 -3.22 -0.67 -30.45
N LYS A 296 -2.96 -1.13 -29.22
CA LYS A 296 -3.74 -2.20 -28.60
C LYS A 296 -5.18 -1.78 -28.37
N SER A 297 -5.43 -0.57 -27.86
CA SER A 297 -6.80 -0.08 -27.66
C SER A 297 -7.58 0.03 -28.96
N ARG A 298 -6.97 0.55 -30.03
CA ARG A 298 -7.58 0.62 -31.36
C ARG A 298 -7.90 -0.75 -31.95
N GLN A 299 -7.14 -1.78 -31.60
CA GLN A 299 -7.36 -3.16 -32.03
C GLN A 299 -8.32 -3.94 -31.11
N ASN A 300 -8.95 -3.30 -30.13
CA ASN A 300 -9.73 -3.96 -29.05
C ASN A 300 -8.91 -5.01 -28.28
N LYS A 301 -7.60 -4.76 -28.12
CA LYS A 301 -6.63 -5.62 -27.42
C LYS A 301 -6.02 -4.93 -26.20
N ALA A 302 -6.71 -3.94 -25.63
CA ALA A 302 -6.24 -3.25 -24.41
C ALA A 302 -6.01 -4.23 -23.24
N GLN A 303 -6.79 -5.31 -23.18
CA GLN A 303 -6.62 -6.37 -22.19
C GLN A 303 -5.30 -7.16 -22.35
N HIS A 304 -4.58 -7.01 -23.46
CA HIS A 304 -3.24 -7.60 -23.68
C HIS A 304 -2.10 -6.70 -23.16
N ASN A 305 -2.41 -5.65 -22.40
CA ASN A 305 -1.37 -4.92 -21.66
C ASN A 305 -0.85 -5.78 -20.52
N LEU A 306 0.47 -5.98 -20.48
CA LEU A 306 1.13 -6.63 -19.35
C LEU A 306 1.18 -5.67 -18.18
N GLY A 307 1.12 -6.20 -16.97
CA GLY A 307 1.20 -5.40 -15.76
C GLY A 307 1.00 -6.26 -14.52
N TYR A 308 1.34 -5.70 -13.36
CA TYR A 308 1.26 -6.43 -12.10
C TYR A 308 -0.17 -6.90 -11.78
N ARG A 309 -1.17 -6.03 -12.04
CA ARG A 309 -2.60 -6.28 -11.78
C ARG A 309 -3.34 -6.82 -13.00
N ALA A 310 -2.66 -7.53 -13.90
CA ALA A 310 -3.24 -7.99 -15.17
C ALA A 310 -4.51 -8.84 -15.02
N ASN A 311 -4.63 -9.57 -13.91
CA ASN A 311 -5.83 -10.31 -13.52
C ASN A 311 -7.09 -9.45 -13.34
N SER A 312 -6.96 -8.14 -13.17
CA SER A 312 -8.11 -7.22 -13.03
C SER A 312 -8.73 -6.78 -14.36
N TRP A 313 -8.03 -6.96 -15.48
CA TRP A 313 -8.53 -6.58 -16.81
C TRP A 313 -8.45 -7.69 -17.86
N ASN A 314 -7.79 -8.80 -17.55
CA ASN A 314 -7.74 -9.99 -18.39
C ASN A 314 -8.00 -11.23 -17.53
N ASN A 315 -8.91 -12.09 -17.96
CA ASN A 315 -9.30 -13.35 -17.30
C ASN A 315 -9.20 -14.57 -18.24
N THR A 316 -8.73 -14.38 -19.48
CA THR A 316 -8.77 -15.42 -20.53
C THR A 316 -7.39 -15.74 -21.08
N ASP A 317 -6.52 -14.74 -21.27
CA ASP A 317 -5.25 -14.92 -21.95
C ASP A 317 -4.11 -15.28 -20.99
N ASP A 318 -3.68 -16.54 -21.01
CA ASP A 318 -2.59 -17.02 -20.14
C ASP A 318 -1.25 -16.30 -20.38
N PHE A 319 -0.97 -15.83 -21.61
CA PHE A 319 0.26 -15.06 -21.89
C PHE A 319 0.27 -13.66 -21.26
N VAL A 320 -0.89 -13.17 -20.82
CA VAL A 320 -1.02 -11.91 -20.08
C VAL A 320 -0.97 -12.15 -18.57
N LEU A 321 -1.60 -13.24 -18.11
CA LEU A 321 -1.68 -13.63 -16.70
C LEU A 321 -0.38 -14.25 -16.18
N ASN A 322 0.29 -15.05 -17.01
CA ASN A 322 1.51 -15.79 -16.72
C ASN A 322 2.61 -15.54 -17.78
N PRO A 323 3.03 -14.28 -17.99
CA PRO A 323 3.89 -13.90 -19.12
C PRO A 323 5.28 -14.55 -19.10
N LEU A 324 5.78 -14.98 -17.93
CA LEU A 324 7.08 -15.67 -17.80
C LEU A 324 7.10 -17.09 -18.40
N ARG A 325 5.94 -17.65 -18.77
CA ARG A 325 5.86 -18.95 -19.47
C ARG A 325 6.09 -18.82 -20.97
N TYR A 326 6.14 -17.60 -21.48
CA TYR A 326 6.21 -17.28 -22.90
C TYR A 326 7.55 -16.63 -23.24
N ASP A 327 7.73 -16.32 -24.53
CA ASP A 327 8.97 -15.78 -25.06
C ASP A 327 9.38 -14.44 -24.39
N LEU A 328 10.59 -14.42 -23.85
CA LEU A 328 11.19 -13.25 -23.23
C LEU A 328 11.97 -12.39 -24.23
N GLU A 329 12.32 -12.90 -25.42
CA GLU A 329 13.13 -12.18 -26.42
C GLU A 329 12.59 -10.77 -26.75
N PRO A 330 11.26 -10.52 -26.85
CA PRO A 330 10.72 -9.18 -27.11
C PRO A 330 10.92 -8.17 -25.96
N ASN A 331 11.34 -8.63 -24.79
CA ASN A 331 11.41 -7.87 -23.55
C ASN A 331 12.85 -7.87 -23.00
N ASN A 332 13.47 -6.70 -22.87
CA ASN A 332 14.84 -6.60 -22.35
C ASN A 332 14.89 -6.26 -20.85
N PHE A 333 13.74 -6.24 -20.16
CA PHE A 333 13.63 -5.86 -18.76
C PHE A 333 12.60 -6.71 -18.02
N LEU A 334 12.88 -7.01 -16.76
CA LEU A 334 11.95 -7.63 -15.82
C LEU A 334 11.60 -6.60 -14.75
N ARG A 335 10.36 -6.11 -14.75
CA ARG A 335 9.82 -5.27 -13.68
C ARG A 335 9.49 -6.18 -12.50
N ILE A 336 10.10 -5.95 -11.34
CA ILE A 336 9.95 -6.76 -10.14
C ILE A 336 9.31 -5.90 -9.07
N GLU A 337 8.10 -6.26 -8.65
CA GLU A 337 7.29 -5.42 -7.76
C GLU A 337 6.59 -6.25 -6.68
N GLY A 338 6.18 -5.58 -5.61
CA GLY A 338 5.49 -6.17 -4.45
C GLY A 338 6.40 -6.54 -3.28
N HIS A 339 7.73 -6.48 -3.42
CA HIS A 339 8.71 -6.88 -2.40
C HIS A 339 8.98 -5.84 -1.30
N ILE A 340 8.74 -4.56 -1.58
CA ILE A 340 8.99 -3.48 -0.63
C ILE A 340 8.10 -3.63 0.61
N GLY A 341 8.68 -3.46 1.80
CA GLY A 341 8.01 -3.62 3.08
C GLY A 341 7.94 -5.03 3.64
N GLN A 342 8.41 -6.04 2.89
CA GLN A 342 8.42 -7.44 3.34
C GLN A 342 9.75 -7.86 3.97
N PRO A 343 9.80 -8.96 4.76
CA PRO A 343 11.06 -9.52 5.24
C PRO A 343 11.96 -9.98 4.08
N PHE A 344 13.23 -9.56 4.08
CA PHE A 344 14.17 -9.83 2.99
C PHE A 344 14.39 -11.32 2.73
N THR A 345 14.32 -12.15 3.76
CA THR A 345 14.43 -13.61 3.65
C THR A 345 13.26 -14.18 2.84
N SER A 346 12.04 -13.73 3.12
CA SER A 346 10.85 -14.15 2.37
C SER A 346 10.90 -13.66 0.92
N VAL A 347 11.31 -12.41 0.71
CA VAL A 347 11.51 -11.83 -0.63
C VAL A 347 12.52 -12.63 -1.43
N MET A 348 13.68 -12.91 -0.85
CA MET A 348 14.76 -13.66 -1.49
C MET A 348 14.29 -15.06 -1.90
N ASN A 349 13.51 -15.74 -1.06
CA ASN A 349 12.96 -17.06 -1.37
C ASN A 349 12.06 -17.04 -2.61
N VAL A 350 11.17 -16.04 -2.69
CA VAL A 350 10.28 -15.90 -3.85
C VAL A 350 11.07 -15.54 -5.11
N LEU A 351 12.04 -14.62 -5.02
CA LEU A 351 12.85 -14.21 -6.17
C LEU A 351 13.73 -15.35 -6.70
N LEU A 352 14.38 -16.11 -5.82
CA LEU A 352 15.17 -17.29 -6.21
C LEU A 352 14.28 -18.40 -6.79
N SER A 353 13.07 -18.59 -6.23
CA SER A 353 12.08 -19.52 -6.79
C SER A 353 11.63 -19.10 -8.18
N LEU A 354 11.31 -17.81 -8.41
CA LEU A 354 10.96 -17.28 -9.73
C LEU A 354 12.12 -17.44 -10.72
N LYS A 355 13.35 -17.08 -10.31
CA LYS A 355 14.56 -17.24 -11.12
C LYS A 355 14.75 -18.69 -11.55
N ASN A 356 14.70 -19.64 -10.63
CA ASN A 356 14.95 -21.06 -10.91
C ASN A 356 13.80 -21.70 -11.70
N ARG A 357 12.54 -21.41 -11.33
CA ARG A 357 11.34 -21.96 -11.98
C ARG A 357 11.20 -21.51 -13.43
N TYR A 358 11.47 -20.24 -13.70
CA TYR A 358 11.32 -19.64 -15.05
C TYR A 358 12.65 -19.45 -15.78
N ARG A 359 13.77 -19.92 -15.22
CA ARG A 359 15.13 -19.81 -15.79
C ARG A 359 15.48 -18.38 -16.19
N LEU A 360 15.17 -17.42 -15.31
CA LEU A 360 15.37 -16.00 -15.60
C LEU A 360 16.86 -15.67 -15.65
N PRO A 361 17.35 -14.98 -16.71
CA PRO A 361 18.77 -14.68 -16.87
C PRO A 361 19.17 -13.44 -16.05
N ILE A 362 18.96 -13.48 -14.75
CA ILE A 362 19.28 -12.38 -13.83
C ILE A 362 19.96 -12.93 -12.57
N GLU A 363 20.72 -12.08 -11.89
CA GLU A 363 21.17 -12.37 -10.53
C GLU A 363 20.38 -11.60 -9.48
N VAL A 364 20.35 -12.11 -8.24
CA VAL A 364 19.65 -11.46 -7.12
C VAL A 364 20.58 -11.38 -5.92
N VAL A 365 20.72 -10.18 -5.33
CA VAL A 365 21.58 -9.92 -4.17
C VAL A 365 20.79 -9.18 -3.10
N ALA A 366 20.95 -9.56 -1.83
CA ALA A 366 20.43 -8.79 -0.69
C ALA A 366 21.55 -8.02 0.01
N LEU A 367 21.30 -6.74 0.26
CA LEU A 367 22.27 -5.81 0.82
C LEU A 367 21.70 -5.17 2.10
N LYS A 368 22.51 -5.17 3.15
CA LYS A 368 22.15 -4.65 4.46
C LYS A 368 22.53 -3.17 4.58
N THR A 369 21.67 -2.32 5.15
CA THR A 369 22.07 -0.97 5.58
C THR A 369 22.85 -1.02 6.90
N GLY A 370 23.78 -0.10 7.08
CA GLY A 370 24.60 0.04 8.29
C GLY A 370 26.08 -0.22 8.04
N ARG A 371 26.86 -0.13 9.11
CA ARG A 371 28.30 -0.40 9.17
C ARG A 371 28.61 -1.80 9.70
N ALA A 372 27.72 -2.37 10.53
CA ALA A 372 27.94 -3.66 11.16
C ALA A 372 27.59 -4.84 10.25
N SER A 373 28.60 -5.55 9.75
CA SER A 373 28.44 -6.75 8.91
C SER A 373 28.38 -8.05 9.69
N GLY A 374 28.79 -8.09 10.97
CA GLY A 374 28.97 -9.31 11.75
C GLY A 374 27.72 -10.21 11.85
N ASN A 375 26.53 -9.61 11.85
CA ASN A 375 25.25 -10.33 11.95
C ASN A 375 24.62 -10.65 10.58
N ILE A 376 25.34 -10.45 9.46
CA ILE A 376 24.83 -10.82 8.14
C ILE A 376 24.89 -12.35 8.01
N PRO A 377 23.74 -13.02 7.82
CA PRO A 377 23.72 -14.45 7.59
C PRO A 377 24.38 -14.75 6.24
N LEU A 378 25.33 -15.69 6.24
CA LEU A 378 25.97 -16.21 5.04
C LEU A 378 25.28 -17.52 4.62
N PRO A 379 25.21 -17.83 3.32
CA PRO A 379 24.61 -19.07 2.82
C PRO A 379 25.40 -20.31 3.27
N GLN A 380 24.71 -21.43 3.48
CA GLN A 380 25.38 -22.74 3.66
C GLN A 380 26.03 -23.18 2.33
N GLY A 381 27.22 -23.77 2.38
CA GLY A 381 27.97 -24.18 1.18
C GLY A 381 28.83 -23.08 0.55
N LEU A 382 28.93 -21.89 1.17
CA LEU A 382 29.91 -20.86 0.79
C LEU A 382 31.34 -21.45 0.76
N GLU A 383 31.61 -22.38 1.67
CA GLU A 383 32.88 -23.09 1.85
C GLU A 383 33.25 -23.96 0.66
N ASP A 384 32.27 -24.68 0.10
CA ASP A 384 32.46 -25.63 -1.00
C ASP A 384 32.96 -24.96 -2.30
N CYS A 385 32.83 -23.63 -2.43
CA CYS A 385 33.22 -22.89 -3.63
C CYS A 385 34.28 -21.80 -3.38
N GLN A 386 34.24 -21.10 -2.25
CA GLN A 386 35.12 -19.95 -1.98
C GLN A 386 36.36 -20.28 -1.14
N PHE A 387 36.34 -21.41 -0.43
CA PHE A 387 37.41 -21.77 0.51
C PHE A 387 38.00 -23.15 0.25
N GLN A 388 37.85 -23.72 -0.95
CA GLN A 388 38.44 -25.02 -1.30
C GLN A 388 39.96 -25.04 -1.09
N ASP A 389 40.64 -23.90 -1.27
CA ASP A 389 42.07 -23.75 -1.00
C ASP A 389 42.38 -23.90 0.50
N LEU A 390 41.60 -23.26 1.36
CA LEU A 390 41.74 -23.35 2.82
C LEU A 390 41.30 -24.70 3.36
N GLU A 391 40.24 -25.30 2.79
CA GLU A 391 39.74 -26.63 3.14
C GLU A 391 40.78 -27.69 2.82
N ALA A 392 41.38 -27.66 1.62
CA ALA A 392 42.45 -28.59 1.25
C ALA A 392 43.69 -28.47 2.16
N LEU A 393 44.04 -27.25 2.59
CA LEU A 393 45.11 -27.03 3.56
C LEU A 393 44.74 -27.57 4.95
N TYR A 394 43.50 -27.33 5.40
CA TYR A 394 42.99 -27.86 6.66
C TYR A 394 42.97 -29.39 6.67
N ASP A 395 42.44 -30.02 5.61
CA ASP A 395 42.43 -31.47 5.44
C ASP A 395 43.83 -32.07 5.52
N SER A 396 44.80 -31.49 4.81
CA SER A 396 46.19 -31.96 4.88
C SER A 396 46.76 -31.85 6.29
N LEU A 397 46.52 -30.75 7.00
CA LEU A 397 47.03 -30.53 8.36
C LEU A 397 46.33 -31.42 9.40
N LYS A 398 45.02 -31.62 9.23
CA LYS A 398 44.18 -32.48 10.05
C LYS A 398 44.62 -33.93 9.92
N GLU A 399 44.76 -34.45 8.70
CA GLU A 399 45.19 -35.83 8.46
C GLU A 399 46.61 -36.08 8.99
N GLU A 400 47.52 -35.12 8.83
CA GLU A 400 48.88 -35.22 9.40
C GLU A 400 48.85 -35.26 10.93
N LEU A 401 48.06 -34.40 11.57
CA LEU A 401 47.91 -34.40 13.03
C LEU A 401 47.26 -35.70 13.51
N LEU A 402 46.16 -36.14 12.88
CA LEU A 402 45.49 -37.40 13.23
C LEU A 402 46.41 -38.60 13.06
N CYS A 403 47.26 -38.63 12.04
CA CYS A 403 48.26 -39.67 11.85
C CYS A 403 49.25 -39.71 13.01
N ASN A 404 49.81 -38.56 13.40
CA ASN A 404 50.76 -38.48 14.52
C ASN A 404 50.10 -38.86 15.86
N LEU A 405 48.86 -38.42 16.11
CA LEU A 405 48.10 -38.80 17.29
C LEU A 405 47.79 -40.31 17.30
N CYS A 406 47.47 -40.88 16.14
CA CYS A 406 47.21 -42.30 15.97
C CYS A 406 48.45 -43.16 16.26
N GLU A 407 49.60 -42.79 15.70
CA GLU A 407 50.88 -43.47 15.93
C GLU A 407 51.28 -43.41 17.41
N ALA A 408 51.12 -42.24 18.04
CA ALA A 408 51.32 -42.07 19.47
C ALA A 408 50.46 -43.05 20.27
N VAL A 409 49.15 -43.10 20.02
CA VAL A 409 48.25 -44.01 20.75
C VAL A 409 48.59 -45.48 20.50
N GLN A 410 48.90 -45.88 19.26
CA GLN A 410 49.33 -47.25 18.96
C GLN A 410 50.59 -47.65 19.73
N TYR A 411 51.54 -46.71 19.85
CA TYR A 411 52.75 -46.92 20.64
C TYR A 411 52.41 -47.12 22.12
N PHE A 412 51.66 -46.20 22.73
CA PHE A 412 51.25 -46.34 24.15
C PHE A 412 50.42 -47.59 24.39
N TYR A 413 49.58 -48.01 23.43
CA TYR A 413 48.81 -49.24 23.55
C TYR A 413 49.68 -50.49 23.60
N ASN A 414 50.86 -50.48 22.96
CA ASN A 414 51.79 -51.61 22.94
C ASN A 414 52.70 -51.69 24.17
N THR A 415 52.72 -50.67 25.04
CA THR A 415 53.56 -50.65 26.24
C THR A 415 53.21 -51.84 27.16
N PRO A 416 54.17 -52.76 27.45
CA PRO A 416 53.93 -53.91 28.33
C PRO A 416 53.67 -53.47 29.78
N THR A 417 52.78 -54.19 30.48
CA THR A 417 52.41 -53.90 31.89
C THR A 417 53.02 -54.86 32.91
N GLN A 418 53.70 -55.91 32.44
CA GLN A 418 54.38 -56.94 33.23
C GLN A 418 55.69 -57.38 32.53
N ASP A 419 56.56 -58.08 33.27
CA ASP A 419 57.85 -58.57 32.75
C ASP A 419 57.73 -59.79 31.85
N GLY A 420 58.29 -59.66 30.64
CA GLY A 420 58.23 -60.65 29.57
C GLY A 420 57.48 -60.14 28.35
N GLN A 421 57.69 -60.77 27.19
CA GLN A 421 56.94 -60.42 25.99
C GLN A 421 55.44 -60.71 26.23
N PRO A 422 54.53 -59.77 25.92
CA PRO A 422 53.10 -60.00 26.08
C PRO A 422 52.68 -61.25 25.29
N THR A 423 52.18 -62.26 26.00
CA THR A 423 51.80 -63.57 25.47
C THR A 423 50.27 -63.70 25.49
N GLY A 424 49.66 -63.83 24.31
CA GLY A 424 48.22 -63.87 24.15
C GLY A 424 47.79 -63.67 22.70
N VAL A 425 46.54 -63.94 22.38
CA VAL A 425 45.96 -63.69 21.06
C VAL A 425 45.83 -62.18 20.86
N GLN A 426 46.22 -61.69 19.69
CA GLN A 426 46.06 -60.28 19.33
C GLN A 426 44.57 -59.90 19.29
N LEU A 427 44.22 -58.77 19.92
CA LEU A 427 42.86 -58.26 20.05
C LEU A 427 42.71 -56.97 19.24
N ARG A 428 41.52 -56.72 18.70
CA ARG A 428 41.21 -55.46 18.01
C ARG A 428 40.78 -54.40 19.02
N PRO A 429 41.28 -53.15 18.91
CA PRO A 429 40.82 -52.05 19.75
C PRO A 429 39.36 -51.69 19.45
N ASN A 430 38.62 -51.23 20.46
CA ASN A 430 37.31 -50.60 20.28
C ASN A 430 37.40 -49.07 20.35
N LEU A 431 38.56 -48.50 20.69
CA LEU A 431 38.77 -47.06 20.71
C LEU A 431 38.50 -46.45 19.31
N PRO A 432 37.55 -45.51 19.16
CA PRO A 432 37.15 -44.99 17.85
C PRO A 432 38.29 -44.38 17.03
N LEU A 433 39.23 -43.67 17.68
CA LEU A 433 40.41 -43.12 17.02
C LEU A 433 41.19 -44.21 16.28
N LEU A 434 41.57 -45.29 16.97
CA LEU A 434 42.34 -46.41 16.39
C LEU A 434 41.55 -47.20 15.35
N VAL A 435 40.24 -47.37 15.55
CA VAL A 435 39.37 -48.02 14.56
C VAL A 435 39.37 -47.26 13.23
N ASN A 436 39.42 -45.93 13.29
CA ASN A 436 39.39 -45.07 12.10
C ASN A 436 40.77 -44.92 11.45
N CYS A 437 41.81 -44.61 12.22
CA CYS A 437 43.14 -44.30 11.67
C CYS A 437 44.02 -45.55 11.42
N ALA A 438 43.77 -46.66 12.13
CA ALA A 438 44.57 -47.88 12.04
C ALA A 438 43.69 -49.16 12.12
N PRO A 439 42.81 -49.42 11.14
CA PRO A 439 41.79 -50.48 11.21
C PRO A 439 42.37 -51.92 11.31
N ASN A 440 43.63 -52.10 10.93
CA ASN A 440 44.33 -53.38 11.01
C ASN A 440 45.17 -53.53 12.29
N TYR A 441 45.26 -52.49 13.12
CA TYR A 441 46.03 -52.52 14.36
C TYR A 441 45.41 -53.50 15.35
N GLN A 442 46.28 -54.22 16.07
CA GLN A 442 45.87 -55.15 17.11
C GLN A 442 46.84 -55.03 18.29
N TYR A 443 46.29 -54.98 19.50
CA TYR A 443 47.06 -54.94 20.73
C TYR A 443 47.11 -56.34 21.37
N ARG A 444 48.00 -56.55 22.35
CA ARG A 444 48.13 -57.83 23.05
C ARG A 444 47.66 -57.73 24.51
N PRO A 445 47.13 -58.82 25.09
CA PRO A 445 46.94 -58.91 26.54
C PRO A 445 48.25 -58.65 27.30
N GLY A 446 48.17 -58.01 28.46
CA GLY A 446 49.32 -57.57 29.25
C GLY A 446 49.92 -56.24 28.82
N THR A 447 49.21 -55.41 28.05
CA THR A 447 49.66 -54.07 27.61
C THR A 447 48.78 -52.95 28.16
N VAL A 448 49.26 -51.71 28.11
CA VAL A 448 48.47 -50.52 28.47
C VAL A 448 47.22 -50.40 27.62
N GLY A 449 47.25 -50.87 26.36
CA GLY A 449 46.07 -50.95 25.51
C GLY A 449 44.94 -51.79 26.10
N GLU A 450 45.25 -52.93 26.74
CA GLU A 450 44.24 -53.72 27.45
C GLU A 450 43.64 -52.97 28.64
N LEU A 451 44.47 -52.24 29.40
CA LEU A 451 44.01 -51.43 30.53
C LEU A 451 43.10 -50.30 30.07
N TYR A 452 43.43 -49.64 28.95
CA TYR A 452 42.61 -48.57 28.39
C TYR A 452 41.29 -49.12 27.86
N GLU A 453 41.33 -50.18 27.04
CA GLU A 453 40.15 -50.81 26.43
C GLU A 453 39.17 -51.37 27.47
N ARG A 454 39.66 -51.98 28.56
CA ARG A 454 38.80 -52.45 29.67
C ARG A 454 38.04 -51.30 30.35
N ASN A 455 38.62 -50.11 30.36
CA ASN A 455 38.05 -48.92 30.99
C ASN A 455 37.50 -47.91 29.97
N LEU A 456 37.40 -48.29 28.69
CA LEU A 456 37.04 -47.38 27.59
C LEU A 456 35.66 -46.74 27.81
N SER A 457 34.68 -47.51 28.30
CA SER A 457 33.34 -46.98 28.59
C SER A 457 33.39 -45.88 29.65
N LEU A 458 34.16 -46.06 30.72
CA LEU A 458 34.32 -45.05 31.77
C LEU A 458 35.05 -43.81 31.25
N LEU A 459 36.16 -44.00 30.54
CA LEU A 459 36.99 -42.94 29.96
C LEU A 459 36.23 -42.13 28.90
N SER A 460 35.39 -42.78 28.09
CA SER A 460 34.60 -42.11 27.04
C SER A 460 33.56 -41.14 27.62
N THR A 461 32.96 -41.47 28.77
CA THR A 461 31.96 -40.64 29.47
C THR A 461 32.55 -39.67 30.48
N PHE A 462 33.87 -39.69 30.67
CA PHE A 462 34.55 -38.91 31.69
C PHE A 462 34.60 -37.43 31.29
N PRO A 463 34.13 -36.49 32.15
CA PRO A 463 34.20 -35.06 31.89
C PRO A 463 35.64 -34.62 31.61
N TYR A 464 35.83 -33.80 30.58
CA TYR A 464 37.14 -33.28 30.20
C TYR A 464 37.72 -32.39 31.32
N PRO A 465 38.85 -32.75 31.95
CA PRO A 465 39.48 -31.92 32.96
C PRO A 465 40.32 -30.84 32.28
N ASP A 466 39.84 -29.60 32.32
CA ASP A 466 40.58 -28.44 31.83
C ASP A 466 41.82 -28.18 32.72
N LEU A 467 43.00 -27.97 32.11
CA LEU A 467 44.25 -27.82 32.86
C LEU A 467 44.61 -26.35 33.05
N ASN A 468 45.00 -25.97 34.28
CA ASN A 468 45.66 -24.69 34.48
C ASN A 468 47.10 -24.79 33.99
N GLN A 469 47.33 -24.47 32.71
CA GLN A 469 48.62 -24.53 32.03
C GLN A 469 49.74 -23.71 32.71
N ASN A 470 49.37 -22.72 33.54
CA ASN A 470 50.31 -21.87 34.27
C ASN A 470 50.65 -22.42 35.67
N ALA A 471 50.01 -23.50 36.13
CA ALA A 471 50.30 -24.08 37.43
C ALA A 471 51.67 -24.78 37.46
N PRO A 472 52.37 -24.83 38.60
CA PRO A 472 53.65 -25.54 38.73
C PRO A 472 53.57 -27.06 38.45
N ASN A 473 52.37 -27.64 38.58
CA ASN A 473 52.08 -29.01 38.21
C ASN A 473 50.65 -29.06 37.63
N PRO A 474 50.49 -28.77 36.32
CA PRO A 474 49.18 -28.62 35.70
C PRO A 474 48.37 -29.92 35.72
N VAL A 475 49.04 -31.08 35.73
CA VAL A 475 48.40 -32.41 35.68
C VAL A 475 47.97 -32.98 37.03
N ALA A 476 48.34 -32.38 38.16
CA ALA A 476 48.07 -32.98 39.48
C ALA A 476 46.56 -33.24 39.73
N GLY A 477 45.70 -32.32 39.32
CA GLY A 477 44.25 -32.45 39.46
C GLY A 477 43.69 -33.57 38.58
N ALA A 478 44.03 -33.56 37.29
CA ALA A 478 43.58 -34.58 36.33
C ALA A 478 44.10 -35.97 36.70
N TYR A 479 45.37 -36.09 37.11
CA TYR A 479 45.98 -37.34 37.58
C TYR A 479 45.24 -37.92 38.79
N ASN A 480 45.01 -37.12 39.84
CA ASN A 480 44.34 -37.58 41.05
C ASN A 480 42.88 -38.00 40.77
N LEU A 481 42.21 -37.28 39.87
CA LEU A 481 40.85 -37.59 39.47
C LEU A 481 40.78 -38.90 38.67
N LEU A 482 41.69 -39.09 37.70
CA LEU A 482 41.80 -40.34 36.94
C LEU A 482 42.14 -41.52 37.87
N LEU A 483 43.04 -41.29 38.84
CA LEU A 483 43.47 -42.28 39.83
C LEU A 483 42.32 -42.73 40.73
N LEU A 484 41.46 -41.82 41.17
CA LEU A 484 40.25 -42.13 41.94
C LEU A 484 39.25 -42.98 41.16
N ILE A 485 39.09 -42.71 39.86
CA ILE A 485 38.05 -43.35 39.04
C ILE A 485 38.52 -44.72 38.55
N LEU A 486 39.80 -44.85 38.17
CA LEU A 486 40.41 -46.08 37.67
C LEU A 486 40.81 -47.05 38.79
N GLN A 487 40.77 -46.64 40.06
CA GLN A 487 40.95 -47.52 41.23
C GLN A 487 39.90 -48.64 41.30
N SER A 488 38.70 -48.42 40.75
CA SER A 488 37.65 -49.44 40.65
C SER A 488 37.93 -50.52 39.58
N GLY A 489 38.88 -50.26 38.66
CA GLY A 489 39.14 -51.07 37.48
C GLY A 489 40.50 -51.78 37.46
N ASN A 490 41.19 -51.96 38.61
CA ASN A 490 42.50 -52.63 38.72
C ASN A 490 43.58 -52.08 37.76
N VAL A 491 43.73 -50.76 37.66
CA VAL A 491 44.82 -50.12 36.92
C VAL A 491 45.98 -49.81 37.87
N PRO A 492 47.20 -50.32 37.64
CA PRO A 492 48.36 -49.97 38.46
C PRO A 492 48.70 -48.48 38.36
N SER A 493 49.06 -47.86 39.49
CA SER A 493 49.38 -46.42 39.54
C SER A 493 50.56 -46.01 38.65
N THR A 494 51.43 -46.97 38.30
CA THR A 494 52.56 -46.79 37.38
C THR A 494 52.14 -46.41 35.96
N PHE A 495 50.96 -46.83 35.50
CA PHE A 495 50.49 -46.62 34.11
C PHE A 495 49.43 -45.53 33.97
N ILE A 496 49.07 -44.83 35.05
CA ILE A 496 48.04 -43.78 35.01
C ILE A 496 48.43 -42.63 34.09
N TYR A 497 49.72 -42.27 34.04
CA TYR A 497 50.19 -41.25 33.10
C TYR A 497 50.03 -41.66 31.63
N HIS A 498 50.16 -42.95 31.31
CA HIS A 498 49.94 -43.44 29.94
C HIS A 498 48.46 -43.33 29.56
N ILE A 499 47.56 -43.71 30.47
CA ILE A 499 46.12 -43.62 30.26
C ILE A 499 45.68 -42.15 30.17
N LEU A 500 46.23 -41.28 31.03
CA LEU A 500 45.99 -39.84 30.98
C LEU A 500 46.43 -39.29 29.61
N TYR A 501 47.61 -39.69 29.14
CA TYR A 501 48.12 -39.21 27.86
C TYR A 501 47.27 -39.64 26.68
N ILE A 502 46.92 -40.93 26.60
CA ILE A 502 46.00 -41.45 25.59
C ILE A 502 44.65 -40.70 25.68
N TYR A 503 44.14 -40.45 26.88
CA TYR A 503 42.87 -39.72 27.06
C TYR A 503 42.91 -38.31 26.45
N TYR A 504 43.95 -37.51 26.71
CA TYR A 504 44.04 -36.17 26.12
C TYR A 504 44.31 -36.20 24.61
N ILE A 505 45.08 -37.17 24.10
CA ILE A 505 45.23 -37.38 22.66
C ILE A 505 43.87 -37.67 22.01
N VAL A 506 43.11 -38.62 22.56
CA VAL A 506 41.78 -38.98 22.05
C VAL A 506 40.86 -37.76 22.10
N LYS A 507 40.83 -37.03 23.21
CA LYS A 507 39.98 -35.85 23.36
C LYS A 507 40.37 -34.68 22.44
N LEU A 508 41.64 -34.55 22.08
CA LEU A 508 42.09 -33.63 21.04
C LEU A 508 41.65 -34.09 19.64
N SER A 509 41.77 -35.39 19.34
CA SER A 509 41.33 -35.91 18.03
C SER A 509 39.81 -35.71 17.80
N GLU A 510 39.01 -35.73 18.87
CA GLU A 510 37.56 -35.50 18.83
C GLU A 510 37.19 -34.04 18.49
N THR A 511 38.09 -33.06 18.61
CA THR A 511 37.81 -31.66 18.28
C THR A 511 38.06 -31.31 16.81
N LEU A 512 38.55 -32.27 16.02
CA LEU A 512 38.83 -32.11 14.60
C LEU A 512 37.64 -32.58 13.75
N PRO A 513 36.75 -31.67 13.30
CA PRO A 513 35.65 -32.02 12.42
C PRO A 513 36.14 -32.39 11.01
N PRO A 514 35.24 -32.96 10.18
CA PRO A 514 35.54 -33.19 8.77
C PRO A 514 35.85 -31.89 8.02
N ASN A 515 35.13 -30.80 8.30
CA ASN A 515 35.24 -29.53 7.56
C ASN A 515 35.76 -28.38 8.43
N LEU A 516 36.55 -27.47 7.84
CA LEU A 516 37.14 -26.31 8.52
C LEU A 516 36.09 -25.40 9.20
N SER A 517 34.91 -25.26 8.61
CA SER A 517 33.84 -24.40 9.12
C SER A 517 33.20 -24.85 10.42
N GLN A 518 33.29 -26.15 10.71
CA GLN A 518 32.78 -26.75 11.93
C GLN A 518 33.80 -26.70 13.06
N LEU A 519 35.03 -26.25 12.78
CA LEU A 519 36.13 -26.25 13.75
C LEU A 519 35.84 -25.23 14.85
N ASN A 520 35.54 -25.74 16.04
CA ASN A 520 35.59 -24.94 17.25
C ASN A 520 37.07 -24.72 17.64
N PHE A 521 37.68 -23.68 17.06
CA PHE A 521 39.10 -23.43 17.23
C PHE A 521 39.49 -23.19 18.70
N ALA A 522 38.63 -22.56 19.50
CA ALA A 522 38.91 -22.32 20.91
C ALA A 522 39.00 -23.63 21.72
N ASP A 523 38.11 -24.60 21.44
CA ASP A 523 38.17 -25.93 22.08
C ASP A 523 39.39 -26.71 21.58
N PHE A 524 39.65 -26.71 20.27
CA PHE A 524 40.85 -27.32 19.70
C PHE A 524 42.15 -26.77 20.31
N GLU A 525 42.28 -25.45 20.37
CA GLU A 525 43.44 -24.75 20.92
C GLU A 525 43.65 -25.09 22.39
N ASN A 526 42.58 -25.06 23.20
CA ASN A 526 42.68 -25.39 24.62
C ASN A 526 43.15 -26.83 24.83
N LYS A 527 42.56 -27.80 24.12
CA LYS A 527 42.94 -29.22 24.28
C LYS A 527 44.33 -29.53 23.74
N TYR A 528 44.77 -28.80 22.70
CA TYR A 528 46.13 -28.91 22.19
C TYR A 528 47.12 -28.42 23.25
N GLU A 529 46.89 -27.24 23.84
CA GLU A 529 47.76 -26.69 24.88
C GLU A 529 47.75 -27.52 26.17
N ASP A 530 46.62 -28.10 26.55
CA ASP A 530 46.53 -29.04 27.67
C ASP A 530 47.39 -30.30 27.41
N LEU A 531 47.30 -30.87 26.20
CA LEU A 531 48.16 -31.99 25.80
C LEU A 531 49.63 -31.58 25.88
N MET A 532 50.00 -30.40 25.37
CA MET A 532 51.38 -29.90 25.46
C MET A 532 51.83 -29.65 26.91
N ALA A 533 50.95 -29.17 27.78
CA ALA A 533 51.25 -28.99 29.20
C ALA A 533 51.51 -30.34 29.89
N ILE A 534 50.73 -31.38 29.55
CA ILE A 534 50.97 -32.75 30.00
C ILE A 534 52.33 -33.23 29.52
N VAL A 535 52.63 -33.07 28.23
CA VAL A 535 53.90 -33.52 27.65
C VAL A 535 55.09 -32.86 28.36
N ARG A 536 55.07 -31.53 28.50
CA ARG A 536 56.14 -30.77 29.16
C ARG A 536 56.32 -31.20 30.60
N GLN A 537 55.22 -31.39 31.34
CA GLN A 537 55.29 -31.79 32.74
C GLN A 537 55.85 -33.20 32.91
N ILE A 538 55.45 -34.14 32.06
CA ILE A 538 56.00 -35.51 32.10
C ILE A 538 57.47 -35.49 31.72
N ASN A 539 57.88 -34.78 30.65
CA ASN A 539 59.28 -34.68 30.27
C ASN A 539 60.14 -34.09 31.39
N ASN A 540 59.67 -33.05 32.09
CA ASN A 540 60.33 -32.49 33.27
C ASN A 540 60.46 -33.50 34.42
N ILE A 541 59.42 -34.32 34.67
CA ILE A 541 59.46 -35.37 35.71
C ILE A 541 60.45 -36.47 35.33
N LEU A 542 60.50 -36.85 34.05
CA LEU A 542 61.39 -37.88 33.52
C LEU A 542 62.86 -37.44 33.57
N GLN A 543 63.17 -36.18 33.26
CA GLN A 543 64.53 -35.61 33.38
C GLN A 543 65.07 -35.55 34.83
N LEU A 544 64.18 -35.62 35.84
CA LEU A 544 64.56 -35.65 37.26
C LEU A 544 64.86 -37.08 37.76
N GLN A 545 64.62 -38.12 36.94
CA GLN A 545 64.98 -39.51 37.26
C GLN A 545 66.40 -39.84 36.78
N THR A 546 67.14 -40.62 37.55
CA THR A 546 68.55 -40.96 37.22
C THR A 546 68.60 -42.02 36.12
N PRO A 547 69.38 -41.82 35.04
CA PRO A 547 69.48 -42.81 33.96
C PRO A 547 70.17 -44.08 34.45
N GLY A 548 69.54 -45.23 34.20
CA GLY A 548 70.18 -46.55 34.39
C GLY A 548 69.56 -47.52 35.41
N ASN A 549 68.31 -47.35 35.85
CA ASN A 549 67.63 -48.37 36.66
C ASN A 549 66.64 -49.17 35.81
N THR A 550 67.16 -50.06 34.95
CA THR A 550 66.38 -51.04 34.19
C THR A 550 66.12 -52.28 35.05
N GLY A 551 65.22 -52.12 36.03
CA GLY A 551 64.61 -53.23 36.76
C GLY A 551 63.33 -53.73 36.06
N PRO A 552 62.97 -55.01 36.22
CA PRO A 552 61.74 -55.57 35.63
C PRO A 552 60.50 -54.81 36.16
N GLY A 553 59.62 -54.36 35.26
CA GLY A 553 58.38 -53.63 35.57
C GLY A 553 58.51 -52.11 35.72
N GLN A 554 59.65 -51.50 35.37
CA GLN A 554 59.81 -50.04 35.32
C GLN A 554 59.63 -49.48 33.90
N LEU A 555 59.00 -48.30 33.84
CA LEU A 555 58.85 -47.46 32.64
C LEU A 555 60.19 -47.29 31.94
N ASP A 556 60.27 -47.50 30.63
CA ASP A 556 61.42 -47.02 29.83
C ASP A 556 61.28 -45.50 29.69
N VAL A 557 61.99 -44.78 30.57
CA VAL A 557 61.90 -43.33 30.72
C VAL A 557 62.52 -42.61 29.52
N ASP A 558 63.58 -43.18 28.94
CA ASP A 558 64.27 -42.62 27.78
C ASP A 558 63.40 -42.78 26.54
N GLU A 559 62.83 -43.97 26.32
CA GLU A 559 61.95 -44.20 25.18
C GLU A 559 60.63 -43.41 25.29
N LEU A 560 60.06 -43.29 26.50
CA LEU A 560 58.90 -42.43 26.74
C LEU A 560 59.21 -40.94 26.48
N SER A 561 60.39 -40.46 26.85
CA SER A 561 60.82 -39.08 26.61
C SER A 561 60.97 -38.80 25.11
N ASP A 562 61.58 -39.70 24.34
CA ASP A 562 61.74 -39.57 22.88
C ASP A 562 60.38 -39.49 22.15
N GLN A 563 59.39 -40.25 22.60
CA GLN A 563 58.04 -40.24 22.00
C GLN A 563 57.25 -38.98 22.35
N LEU A 564 57.41 -38.50 23.58
CA LEU A 564 56.86 -37.22 24.02
C LEU A 564 57.48 -36.06 23.22
N ASP A 565 58.77 -36.13 22.93
CA ASP A 565 59.47 -35.18 22.06
C ASP A 565 58.93 -35.21 20.63
N HIS A 566 58.65 -36.39 20.07
CA HIS A 566 58.05 -36.50 18.73
C HIS A 566 56.68 -35.78 18.64
N LEU A 567 55.86 -35.88 19.68
CA LEU A 567 54.59 -35.14 19.77
C LEU A 567 54.78 -33.64 20.03
N LEU A 568 55.80 -33.23 20.80
CA LEU A 568 56.16 -31.82 20.98
C LEU A 568 56.56 -31.16 19.65
N TYR A 569 57.28 -31.89 18.79
CA TYR A 569 57.77 -31.37 17.51
C TYR A 569 56.73 -31.41 16.37
N THR A 570 55.53 -31.96 16.61
CA THR A 570 54.47 -32.01 15.60
C THR A 570 53.96 -30.60 15.22
N CYS A 571 53.98 -29.63 16.15
CA CYS A 571 53.73 -28.19 15.92
C CYS A 571 52.61 -27.84 14.90
N LYS A 572 51.42 -28.47 14.99
CA LYS A 572 50.29 -28.20 14.06
C LYS A 572 49.32 -27.11 14.51
N LEU A 573 49.43 -26.64 15.75
CA LEU A 573 48.57 -25.58 16.27
C LEU A 573 48.69 -24.28 15.45
N ASP A 574 49.91 -23.77 15.22
CA ASP A 574 50.11 -22.50 14.52
C ASP A 574 49.68 -22.52 13.04
N PRO A 575 49.97 -23.58 12.24
CA PRO A 575 49.42 -23.71 10.90
C PRO A 575 47.88 -23.74 10.89
N ILE A 576 47.24 -24.54 11.75
CA ILE A 576 45.77 -24.62 11.83
C ILE A 576 45.16 -23.29 12.28
N ARG A 577 45.80 -22.60 13.25
CA ARG A 577 45.43 -21.24 13.67
C ARG A 577 45.46 -20.26 12.50
N SER A 578 46.52 -20.30 11.70
CA SER A 578 46.68 -19.42 10.55
C SER A 578 45.60 -19.64 9.50
N VAL A 579 45.27 -20.90 9.20
CA VAL A 579 44.18 -21.26 8.28
C VAL A 579 42.82 -20.79 8.83
N HIS A 580 42.56 -20.99 10.12
CA HIS A 580 41.32 -20.54 10.75
C HIS A 580 41.17 -19.01 10.77
N VAL A 581 42.25 -18.27 11.08
CA VAL A 581 42.25 -16.80 11.06
C VAL A 581 42.00 -16.29 9.64
N GLU A 582 42.64 -16.88 8.63
CA GLU A 582 42.41 -16.50 7.23
C GLU A 582 40.98 -16.81 6.79
N TYR A 583 40.43 -17.95 7.21
CA TYR A 583 39.03 -18.31 6.98
C TYR A 583 38.06 -17.28 7.57
N GLN A 584 38.24 -16.90 8.84
CA GLN A 584 37.43 -15.86 9.49
C GLN A 584 37.57 -14.50 8.79
N ARG A 585 38.80 -14.15 8.38
CA ARG A 585 39.08 -12.90 7.66
C ARG A 585 38.33 -12.85 6.33
N ARG A 586 38.38 -13.91 5.51
CA ARG A 586 37.68 -13.94 4.23
C ARG A 586 36.15 -14.01 4.39
N LEU A 587 35.63 -14.70 5.40
CA LEU A 587 34.20 -14.66 5.75
C LEU A 587 33.76 -13.22 6.05
N GLN A 588 34.55 -12.49 6.83
CA GLN A 588 34.27 -11.10 7.19
C GLN A 588 34.31 -10.19 5.96
N GLU A 589 35.25 -10.39 5.03
CA GLU A 589 35.29 -9.67 3.75
C GLU A 589 34.03 -9.91 2.90
N ILE A 590 33.50 -11.14 2.89
CA ILE A 590 32.25 -11.45 2.18
C ILE A 590 31.07 -10.74 2.85
N ARG A 591 30.95 -10.78 4.19
CA ARG A 591 29.89 -10.04 4.91
C ARG A 591 29.99 -8.53 4.65
N ASP A 592 31.19 -7.99 4.64
CA ASP A 592 31.44 -6.58 4.34
C ASP A 592 30.98 -6.19 2.93
N LYS A 593 31.13 -7.08 1.93
CA LYS A 593 30.62 -6.87 0.57
C LYS A 593 29.09 -6.90 0.48
N LEU A 594 28.41 -7.47 1.48
CA LEU A 594 26.94 -7.48 1.58
C LEU A 594 26.38 -6.23 2.30
N LEU A 595 27.25 -5.30 2.73
CA LEU A 595 26.82 -3.97 3.18
C LEU A 595 26.51 -3.08 1.98
N PHE A 596 25.35 -2.45 1.99
CA PHE A 596 24.85 -1.65 0.87
C PHE A 596 25.82 -0.52 0.49
N TYR A 597 26.34 0.23 1.46
CA TYR A 597 27.24 1.36 1.16
C TYR A 597 28.55 0.91 0.51
N ARG A 598 29.13 -0.22 0.95
CA ARG A 598 30.35 -0.78 0.35
C ARG A 598 30.07 -1.32 -1.05
N PHE A 599 28.95 -2.01 -1.21
CA PHE A 599 28.49 -2.49 -2.50
C PHE A 599 28.29 -1.34 -3.50
N ALA A 600 27.62 -0.26 -3.09
CA ALA A 600 27.40 0.92 -3.92
C ALA A 600 28.71 1.63 -4.30
N GLN A 601 29.70 1.67 -3.39
CA GLN A 601 31.05 2.20 -3.68
C GLN A 601 31.81 1.34 -4.71
N GLN A 602 31.69 0.01 -4.62
CA GLN A 602 32.32 -0.92 -5.56
C GLN A 602 31.60 -0.95 -6.92
N HIS A 603 30.29 -0.65 -6.93
CA HIS A 603 29.44 -0.64 -8.10
C HIS A 603 28.78 0.73 -8.32
N PRO A 604 29.53 1.78 -8.73
CA PRO A 604 29.00 3.14 -8.90
C PRO A 604 27.95 3.27 -10.04
N GLY A 605 27.79 2.21 -10.85
CA GLY A 605 26.77 2.11 -11.89
C GLY A 605 25.38 1.70 -11.39
N LEU A 606 25.19 1.55 -10.07
CA LEU A 606 23.93 1.17 -9.44
C LEU A 606 22.80 2.15 -9.79
N GLN A 607 21.63 1.63 -10.18
CA GLN A 607 20.48 2.43 -10.61
C GLN A 607 19.17 1.85 -10.07
N HIS A 608 18.13 2.67 -9.98
CA HIS A 608 16.77 2.25 -9.61
C HIS A 608 15.82 2.37 -10.82
N LYS A 609 15.04 1.31 -11.09
CA LYS A 609 13.95 1.24 -12.10
C LYS A 609 12.87 0.20 -11.75
N ALA A 610 12.66 -0.11 -10.47
CA ALA A 610 11.73 -1.15 -10.00
C ALA A 610 11.84 -2.49 -10.76
N GLY A 611 13.08 -2.96 -10.96
CA GLY A 611 13.36 -4.14 -11.74
C GLY A 611 14.78 -4.20 -12.28
N VAL A 612 15.04 -5.13 -13.19
CA VAL A 612 16.38 -5.48 -13.68
C VAL A 612 16.36 -5.80 -15.18
N PRO A 613 17.36 -5.35 -15.97
CA PRO A 613 17.51 -5.80 -17.35
C PRO A 613 17.87 -7.28 -17.44
N LEU A 614 17.51 -7.94 -18.54
CA LEU A 614 18.00 -9.31 -18.78
C LEU A 614 19.54 -9.30 -18.85
N GLY A 615 20.19 -10.22 -18.14
CA GLY A 615 21.65 -10.24 -17.95
C GLY A 615 22.15 -9.28 -16.86
N GLY A 616 21.28 -8.68 -16.06
CA GLY A 616 21.63 -7.80 -14.94
C GLY A 616 21.51 -8.45 -13.56
N THR A 617 21.98 -7.73 -12.54
CA THR A 617 21.82 -8.10 -11.12
C THR A 617 20.76 -7.21 -10.48
N PHE A 618 19.76 -7.81 -9.84
CA PHE A 618 18.75 -7.16 -9.02
C PHE A 618 19.19 -7.14 -7.56
N CYS A 619 19.29 -5.95 -6.97
CA CYS A 619 19.75 -5.74 -5.61
C CYS A 619 18.58 -5.31 -4.74
N ILE A 620 18.25 -6.08 -3.70
CA ILE A 620 17.31 -5.65 -2.67
C ILE A 620 18.08 -5.09 -1.47
N VAL A 621 17.59 -4.00 -0.89
CA VAL A 621 18.21 -3.35 0.27
C VAL A 621 17.28 -3.46 1.46
N TYR A 622 17.78 -3.96 2.58
CA TYR A 622 16.99 -4.16 3.79
C TYR A 622 17.53 -3.38 4.98
N HIS A 623 16.58 -2.95 5.82
CA HIS A 623 16.84 -2.18 7.02
C HIS A 623 17.49 -3.03 8.11
N ASP A 624 18.46 -2.44 8.80
CA ASP A 624 18.93 -2.94 10.09
C ASP A 624 18.63 -1.90 11.17
N ALA A 625 18.11 -2.36 12.30
CA ALA A 625 18.08 -1.54 13.50
C ALA A 625 19.49 -1.62 14.09
N GLU A 626 20.41 -0.83 13.56
CA GLU A 626 21.66 -0.59 14.27
C GLU A 626 21.30 0.03 15.63
N ARG A 627 21.18 -0.82 16.65
CA ARG A 627 21.61 -0.42 17.98
C ARG A 627 23.10 -0.21 17.81
N GLU A 628 23.53 1.03 17.85
CA GLU A 628 24.91 1.31 18.24
C GLU A 628 25.15 0.48 19.51
N GLU A 629 25.94 -0.59 19.42
CA GLU A 629 26.40 -1.31 20.60
C GLU A 629 27.28 -0.31 21.34
N ILE A 630 26.68 0.46 22.25
CA ILE A 630 27.38 1.36 23.15
C ILE A 630 28.28 0.44 23.99
N PRO A 631 29.62 0.53 23.87
CA PRO A 631 30.50 -0.23 24.76
C PRO A 631 30.13 0.06 26.22
N PRO A 632 30.27 -0.91 27.13
CA PRO A 632 29.93 -0.70 28.54
C PRO A 632 30.59 0.57 29.08
N THR A 633 29.81 1.40 29.78
CA THR A 633 30.28 2.69 30.30
C THR A 633 31.45 2.48 31.25
N VAL A 634 32.59 3.08 30.92
CA VAL A 634 33.76 3.17 31.79
C VAL A 634 33.72 4.53 32.46
N GLU A 635 33.53 4.56 33.77
CA GLU A 635 33.62 5.79 34.58
C GLU A 635 35.10 6.18 34.80
N GLY A 636 35.43 7.46 34.62
CA GLY A 636 36.80 7.97 34.79
C GLY A 636 36.98 9.38 34.24
N SER A 637 38.06 10.07 34.62
CA SER A 637 38.37 11.40 34.08
C SER A 637 39.11 11.28 32.75
N PHE A 638 38.44 11.64 31.66
CA PHE A 638 38.96 11.55 30.30
C PHE A 638 39.08 12.93 29.65
N VAL A 639 40.09 13.09 28.81
CA VAL A 639 40.25 14.25 27.93
C VAL A 639 40.00 13.80 26.49
N ILE A 640 39.05 14.46 25.85
CA ILE A 640 38.75 14.30 24.43
C ILE A 640 39.37 15.47 23.71
N SER A 641 40.30 15.20 22.80
CA SER A 641 40.92 16.21 21.94
C SER A 641 40.58 15.89 20.49
N GLY A 642 40.35 16.91 19.68
CA GLY A 642 40.04 16.70 18.28
C GLY A 642 40.14 17.95 17.43
N ARG A 643 39.85 17.82 16.14
CA ARG A 643 39.82 18.88 15.15
C ARG A 643 38.53 18.81 14.35
N VAL A 644 37.80 19.89 14.25
CA VAL A 644 36.64 20.02 13.34
C VAL A 644 37.14 20.52 12.00
N VAL A 645 36.80 19.80 10.94
CA VAL A 645 37.18 20.12 9.55
C VAL A 645 35.95 20.12 8.65
N SER A 646 36.00 20.78 7.51
CA SER A 646 35.05 20.62 6.41
C SER A 646 35.85 20.44 5.13
N ASP A 647 35.70 19.31 4.45
CA ASP A 647 36.47 18.97 3.24
C ASP A 647 37.99 19.08 3.48
N GLY A 648 38.44 18.69 4.68
CA GLY A 648 39.84 18.78 5.11
C GLY A 648 40.32 20.16 5.61
N GLU A 649 39.51 21.22 5.47
CA GLU A 649 39.85 22.57 5.95
C GLU A 649 39.38 22.80 7.40
N PRO A 650 40.19 23.43 8.28
CA PRO A 650 39.83 23.64 9.68
C PRO A 650 38.67 24.61 9.86
N ILE A 651 37.70 24.23 10.69
CA ILE A 651 36.55 25.08 11.02
C ILE A 651 36.81 25.85 12.31
N ILE A 652 36.86 27.18 12.19
CA ILE A 652 37.13 28.10 13.30
C ILE A 652 35.82 28.50 13.98
N GLY A 653 35.77 28.45 15.31
CA GLY A 653 34.63 28.94 16.08
C GLY A 653 33.39 28.01 16.12
N ALA A 654 33.53 26.75 15.72
CA ALA A 654 32.50 25.74 15.97
C ALA A 654 32.42 25.43 17.47
N SER A 655 31.21 25.37 18.02
CA SER A 655 30.97 24.97 19.41
C SER A 655 30.88 23.45 19.48
N VAL A 656 31.74 22.83 20.28
CA VAL A 656 31.81 21.39 20.50
C VAL A 656 31.39 21.12 21.94
N SER A 657 30.31 20.39 22.17
CA SER A 657 29.73 20.21 23.51
C SER A 657 29.34 18.76 23.75
N VAL A 658 29.32 18.31 25.00
CA VAL A 658 28.76 16.99 25.31
C VAL A 658 27.23 17.08 25.23
N VAL A 659 26.59 16.15 24.51
CA VAL A 659 25.14 16.13 24.32
C VAL A 659 24.45 15.97 25.68
N GLY A 660 23.57 16.93 26.02
CA GLY A 660 22.89 16.97 27.33
C GLY A 660 23.68 17.61 28.47
N ALA A 661 24.91 18.09 28.23
CA ALA A 661 25.71 18.81 29.20
C ALA A 661 25.71 20.33 28.94
N SER A 662 25.91 21.12 30.00
CA SER A 662 26.03 22.59 29.93
C SER A 662 27.45 23.09 29.63
N PHE A 663 28.39 22.19 29.36
CA PHE A 663 29.79 22.52 29.11
C PHE A 663 30.23 22.07 27.71
N GLY A 664 31.11 22.88 27.10
CA GLY A 664 31.65 22.68 25.77
C GLY A 664 32.92 23.48 25.55
N ALA A 665 33.53 23.32 24.38
CA ALA A 665 34.69 24.03 23.89
C ALA A 665 34.34 24.72 22.57
N THR A 666 35.13 25.70 22.16
CA THR A 666 35.07 26.28 20.82
C THR A 666 36.33 25.94 20.07
N THR A 667 36.21 25.69 18.77
CA THR A 667 37.37 25.34 17.95
C THR A 667 38.28 26.55 17.74
N ASN A 668 39.59 26.34 17.85
CA ASN A 668 40.60 27.36 17.62
C ASN A 668 40.85 27.62 16.11
N ILE A 669 41.84 28.46 15.78
CA ILE A 669 42.19 28.79 14.38
C ILE A 669 42.60 27.59 13.52
N ASN A 670 43.02 26.50 14.14
CA ASN A 670 43.39 25.25 13.48
C ASN A 670 42.23 24.24 13.52
N GLY A 671 41.03 24.65 13.94
CA GLY A 671 39.86 23.78 14.08
C GLY A 671 39.89 22.89 15.33
N GLN A 672 40.86 23.04 16.23
CA GLN A 672 41.05 22.10 17.35
C GLN A 672 40.18 22.43 18.56
N PHE A 673 39.70 21.39 19.25
CA PHE A 673 38.94 21.48 20.50
C PHE A 673 39.46 20.49 21.55
N GLN A 674 39.14 20.75 22.81
CA GLN A 674 39.43 19.85 23.93
C GLN A 674 38.27 19.88 24.95
N LEU A 675 37.78 18.70 25.34
CA LEU A 675 36.69 18.50 26.29
C LEU A 675 37.12 17.58 27.44
N TYR A 676 36.60 17.85 28.63
CA TYR A 676 36.78 17.00 29.81
C TYR A 676 35.47 16.25 30.08
N VAL A 677 35.54 14.92 30.16
CA VAL A 677 34.37 14.06 30.39
C VAL A 677 34.67 13.05 31.49
N ASN A 678 33.64 12.63 32.23
CA ASN A 678 33.76 11.75 33.40
C ASN A 678 33.36 10.28 33.10
N GLN A 679 33.03 9.99 31.86
CA GLN A 679 32.66 8.65 31.39
C GLN A 679 32.93 8.52 29.90
N LEU A 680 33.23 7.29 29.45
CA LEU A 680 33.23 6.91 28.04
C LEU A 680 32.36 5.65 27.86
N PRO A 681 31.68 5.48 26.71
CA PRO A 681 31.63 6.43 25.61
C PRO A 681 30.77 7.66 25.93
N VAL A 682 31.04 8.77 25.26
CA VAL A 682 30.29 10.03 25.40
C VAL A 682 29.91 10.57 24.05
N ARG A 683 28.73 11.18 23.94
CA ARG A 683 28.28 11.80 22.70
C ARG A 683 28.65 13.28 22.66
N VAL A 684 29.33 13.71 21.61
CA VAL A 684 29.82 15.07 21.41
C VAL A 684 29.10 15.70 20.22
N GLY A 685 28.41 16.81 20.46
CA GLY A 685 27.74 17.62 19.45
C GLY A 685 28.61 18.78 18.96
N VAL A 686 28.74 18.98 17.65
CA VAL A 686 29.37 20.16 17.03
C VAL A 686 28.30 21.05 16.41
N ALA A 687 28.28 22.32 16.81
CA ALA A 687 27.37 23.36 16.37
C ALA A 687 28.14 24.51 15.70
N LEU A 688 27.69 24.95 14.52
CA LEU A 688 28.22 26.15 13.86
C LEU A 688 27.06 26.97 13.29
N ALA A 689 27.11 28.29 13.41
CA ALA A 689 26.06 29.15 12.88
C ALA A 689 25.84 28.90 11.37
N GLY A 690 24.66 28.41 10.99
CA GLY A 690 24.32 28.08 9.61
C GLY A 690 24.56 26.62 9.19
N ILE A 691 25.15 25.77 10.05
CA ILE A 691 25.33 24.32 9.84
C ILE A 691 24.57 23.58 10.95
N ARG A 692 23.97 22.43 10.63
CA ARG A 692 23.26 21.61 11.63
C ARG A 692 24.20 21.08 12.70
N ASN A 693 23.68 20.96 13.93
CA ASN A 693 24.36 20.21 14.98
C ASN A 693 24.56 18.77 14.51
N ARG A 694 25.80 18.30 14.52
CA ARG A 694 26.16 16.90 14.28
C ARG A 694 26.65 16.28 15.57
N GLU A 695 26.38 15.00 15.80
CA GLU A 695 26.77 14.28 17.00
C GLU A 695 27.73 13.13 16.65
N TRP A 696 28.75 12.90 17.49
CA TRP A 696 29.69 11.77 17.37
C TRP A 696 29.74 11.02 18.69
N LEU A 697 29.74 9.69 18.63
CA LEU A 697 30.02 8.85 19.78
C LEU A 697 31.54 8.67 19.91
N ILE A 698 32.12 9.14 21.01
CA ILE A 698 33.54 9.01 21.30
C ILE A 698 33.73 7.92 22.35
N THR A 699 34.43 6.86 21.96
CA THR A 699 34.65 5.65 22.78
C THR A 699 36.05 5.59 23.40
N THR A 700 37.02 6.39 22.91
CA THR A 700 38.43 6.37 23.35
C THR A 700 38.94 7.76 23.73
N ALA A 701 39.63 7.86 24.87
CA ALA A 701 40.38 9.06 25.28
C ALA A 701 41.80 9.09 24.68
N ASN A 702 42.44 10.26 24.70
CA ASN A 702 43.86 10.46 24.37
C ASN A 702 44.27 10.18 22.91
N ILE A 703 43.30 10.10 21.99
CA ILE A 703 43.52 10.08 20.54
C ILE A 703 42.89 11.36 19.98
N THR A 704 43.56 11.99 19.02
CA THR A 704 43.02 13.17 18.33
C THR A 704 41.94 12.74 17.36
N HIS A 705 40.70 13.15 17.62
CA HIS A 705 39.55 12.85 16.76
C HIS A 705 39.39 13.91 15.66
N GLU A 706 39.25 13.50 14.40
CA GLU A 706 38.90 14.43 13.32
C GLU A 706 37.39 14.36 13.05
N LEU A 707 36.70 15.49 13.23
CA LEU A 707 35.24 15.62 13.10
C LEU A 707 34.94 16.40 11.81
N ASP A 708 34.64 15.68 10.73
CA ASP A 708 34.34 16.30 9.44
C ASP A 708 32.85 16.70 9.35
N ILE A 709 32.59 17.99 9.15
CA ILE A 709 31.26 18.58 8.99
C ILE A 709 30.84 18.75 7.52
N SER A 710 31.67 18.34 6.56
CA SER A 710 31.31 18.35 5.13
C SER A 710 30.24 17.31 4.78
N GLY A 711 29.52 17.52 3.67
CA GLY A 711 28.71 16.47 3.04
C GLY A 711 27.18 16.55 3.13
N GLU A 712 26.55 17.53 3.79
CA GLU A 712 25.08 17.67 3.72
C GLU A 712 24.61 19.12 3.69
N ILE A 713 24.11 19.54 2.53
CA ILE A 713 23.24 20.70 2.38
C ILE A 713 21.94 20.39 3.12
N ALA A 714 21.47 21.33 3.95
CA ALA A 714 20.25 21.23 4.73
C ALA A 714 19.02 20.77 3.91
N GLY A 715 18.69 19.48 3.90
CA GLY A 715 17.34 18.96 3.67
C GLY A 715 16.61 18.90 5.02
N PRO A 716 15.31 19.27 5.14
CA PRO A 716 14.61 19.44 6.43
C PRO A 716 14.84 18.30 7.43
N VAL A 717 14.88 18.62 8.72
CA VAL A 717 15.14 17.68 9.83
C VAL A 717 14.31 16.42 9.62
N GLY A 718 14.98 15.33 9.27
CA GLY A 718 14.38 14.00 9.23
C GLY A 718 13.91 13.71 10.65
N GLN A 719 12.60 13.63 10.83
CA GLN A 719 12.07 12.89 11.97
C GLN A 719 12.59 11.45 11.80
N PRO A 720 13.13 10.79 12.85
CA PRO A 720 13.47 9.38 12.77
C PRO A 720 12.24 8.63 12.24
N PHE A 721 12.39 7.92 11.12
CA PHE A 721 11.29 7.21 10.46
C PHE A 721 10.73 6.17 11.46
N PRO A 722 9.57 6.41 12.09
CA PRO A 722 9.08 5.54 13.14
C PRO A 722 8.60 4.23 12.50
N GLU A 723 8.94 3.07 13.08
CA GLU A 723 8.34 1.75 12.81
C GLU A 723 8.96 0.84 11.72
N LEU A 724 10.21 1.04 11.29
CA LEU A 724 10.89 0.03 10.45
C LEU A 724 11.33 -1.21 11.26
N ARG A 725 11.05 -2.40 10.74
CA ARG A 725 11.47 -3.67 11.36
C ARG A 725 12.84 -4.11 10.81
N PRO A 726 13.76 -4.65 11.65
CA PRO A 726 14.99 -5.26 11.16
C PRO A 726 14.69 -6.35 10.12
N GLY A 727 15.43 -6.35 9.03
CA GLY A 727 15.22 -7.27 7.91
C GLY A 727 14.10 -6.87 6.95
N GLN A 728 13.43 -5.73 7.13
CA GLN A 728 12.42 -5.25 6.19
C GLN A 728 13.08 -4.67 4.93
N VAL A 729 12.62 -5.04 3.74
CA VAL A 729 13.11 -4.48 2.47
C VAL A 729 12.59 -3.07 2.29
N ILE A 730 13.51 -2.12 2.06
CA ILE A 730 13.21 -0.68 2.00
C ILE A 730 13.46 -0.07 0.61
N ALA A 731 14.27 -0.72 -0.22
CA ALA A 731 14.60 -0.24 -1.55
C ALA A 731 15.06 -1.39 -2.46
N ASP A 732 15.01 -1.16 -3.77
CA ASP A 732 15.68 -2.00 -4.76
C ASP A 732 16.49 -1.20 -5.77
N PHE A 733 17.49 -1.86 -6.35
CA PHE A 733 18.37 -1.33 -7.37
C PHE A 733 18.72 -2.42 -8.38
N TYR A 734 19.39 -2.04 -9.46
CA TYR A 734 19.96 -2.98 -10.40
C TYR A 734 21.35 -2.55 -10.89
N LEU A 735 22.10 -3.54 -11.35
CA LEU A 735 23.28 -3.39 -12.19
C LEU A 735 22.98 -3.91 -13.60
N PRO A 736 23.45 -3.21 -14.66
CA PRO A 736 23.19 -3.62 -16.04
C PRO A 736 24.07 -4.80 -16.50
N TYR A 737 24.77 -5.45 -15.59
CA TYR A 737 25.62 -6.60 -15.81
C TYR A 737 25.47 -7.57 -14.63
N LEU A 738 25.76 -8.84 -14.87
CA LEU A 738 25.89 -9.83 -13.81
C LEU A 738 27.12 -9.50 -12.98
N CYS A 739 26.91 -9.02 -11.77
CA CYS A 739 27.95 -8.87 -10.80
C CYS A 739 28.10 -10.13 -9.95
N CYS A 740 29.31 -10.30 -9.43
CA CYS A 740 29.52 -10.97 -8.16
C CYS A 740 29.44 -12.51 -8.24
N SER A 741 29.64 -13.09 -9.43
CA SER A 741 29.67 -14.54 -9.67
C SER A 741 31.00 -15.01 -10.26
N ASP A 742 32.00 -15.24 -9.41
CA ASP A 742 33.11 -16.16 -9.73
C ASP A 742 32.83 -17.59 -9.20
N CYS A 743 31.71 -17.75 -8.47
CA CYS A 743 31.06 -19.01 -8.08
C CYS A 743 29.55 -18.81 -8.15
N GLN A 744 28.75 -19.89 -8.04
CA GLN A 744 27.29 -19.77 -8.07
C GLN A 744 26.81 -18.65 -7.14
N PRO A 745 25.83 -17.84 -7.59
CA PRO A 745 25.27 -16.78 -6.78
C PRO A 745 24.89 -17.35 -5.42
N VAL A 746 25.20 -16.58 -4.36
CA VAL A 746 24.85 -16.85 -2.97
C VAL A 746 23.40 -17.32 -2.89
N GLN A 747 23.20 -18.62 -3.01
CA GLN A 747 21.91 -19.25 -2.87
C GLN A 747 21.73 -19.34 -1.37
N PHE A 748 20.84 -18.51 -0.83
CA PHE A 748 20.44 -18.61 0.56
C PHE A 748 19.96 -20.05 0.80
N VAL A 749 20.78 -20.87 1.46
CA VAL A 749 20.34 -22.15 1.96
C VAL A 749 19.58 -21.84 3.24
N LEU A 750 18.27 -21.71 3.07
CA LEU A 750 17.33 -21.86 4.15
C LEU A 750 17.47 -23.27 4.71
N PRO A 751 17.18 -23.50 6.01
CA PRO A 751 16.96 -24.85 6.51
C PRO A 751 16.07 -25.62 5.53
N LYS A 752 16.41 -26.91 5.27
CA LYS A 752 15.66 -27.83 4.41
C LYS A 752 14.18 -27.54 4.68
N PRO A 753 13.45 -26.97 3.70
CA PRO A 753 12.17 -26.36 3.99
C PRO A 753 11.31 -27.43 4.68
N PRO A 754 10.73 -27.11 5.85
CA PRO A 754 9.88 -28.06 6.53
C PRO A 754 8.86 -28.60 5.52
N PRO A 755 8.58 -29.90 5.51
CA PRO A 755 7.77 -30.51 4.46
C PRO A 755 6.50 -29.69 4.29
N GLY A 756 6.31 -29.13 3.10
CA GLY A 756 5.08 -28.45 2.76
C GLY A 756 4.00 -29.50 2.57
N PHE A 757 2.75 -29.07 2.56
CA PHE A 757 1.70 -29.87 1.99
C PHE A 757 0.70 -28.97 1.29
N ALA A 758 0.24 -29.45 0.15
CA ALA A 758 -1.02 -28.99 -0.42
C ALA A 758 -2.13 -29.85 0.16
N TRP A 759 -3.31 -29.28 0.30
CA TRP A 759 -4.49 -30.06 0.61
C TRP A 759 -5.60 -29.68 -0.37
N ARG A 760 -6.46 -30.65 -0.64
CA ARG A 760 -7.70 -30.43 -1.40
C ARG A 760 -8.83 -31.17 -0.71
N GLN A 761 -9.98 -30.52 -0.61
CA GLN A 761 -11.21 -31.19 -0.20
C GLN A 761 -11.63 -32.19 -1.29
N ALA A 762 -11.94 -33.42 -0.89
CA ALA A 762 -12.21 -34.57 -1.76
C ALA A 762 -13.67 -35.08 -1.62
N GLY A 763 -14.57 -34.21 -1.17
CA GLY A 763 -15.99 -34.51 -0.98
C GLY A 763 -16.69 -33.42 -0.18
N CYS A 764 -17.95 -33.64 0.17
CA CYS A 764 -18.81 -32.59 0.72
C CYS A 764 -18.55 -32.32 2.20
N THR A 765 -18.61 -31.04 2.58
CA THR A 765 -18.71 -30.66 3.98
C THR A 765 -20.04 -31.16 4.55
N THR A 766 -20.00 -31.74 5.74
CA THR A 766 -21.14 -32.25 6.49
C THR A 766 -21.78 -31.12 7.32
N PRO A 767 -23.01 -31.30 7.85
CA PRO A 767 -23.63 -30.30 8.74
C PRO A 767 -22.84 -30.00 10.02
N ASN A 768 -21.90 -30.89 10.39
CA ASN A 768 -21.02 -30.72 11.55
C ASN A 768 -19.70 -30.00 11.20
N ASN A 769 -19.63 -29.35 10.03
CA ASN A 769 -18.43 -28.68 9.50
C ASN A 769 -17.21 -29.60 9.38
N THR A 770 -17.42 -30.86 8.97
CA THR A 770 -16.31 -31.79 8.64
C THR A 770 -16.36 -32.21 7.17
N ALA A 771 -15.22 -32.41 6.53
CA ALA A 771 -15.15 -32.91 5.15
C ALA A 771 -13.96 -33.84 4.93
N PRO A 772 -14.05 -34.78 3.97
CA PRO A 772 -12.90 -35.58 3.53
C PRO A 772 -11.91 -34.69 2.79
N VAL A 773 -10.65 -34.69 3.23
CA VAL A 773 -9.54 -33.91 2.67
C VAL A 773 -8.41 -34.85 2.27
N ILE A 774 -7.83 -34.62 1.09
CA ILE A 774 -6.59 -35.25 0.66
C ILE A 774 -5.45 -34.28 0.94
N ILE A 775 -4.49 -34.72 1.75
CA ILE A 775 -3.23 -34.01 2.00
C ILE A 775 -2.17 -34.61 1.08
N THR A 776 -1.55 -33.77 0.27
CA THR A 776 -0.45 -34.13 -0.62
C THR A 776 0.83 -33.50 -0.09
N PRO A 777 1.76 -34.29 0.48
CA PRO A 777 3.05 -33.79 0.95
C PRO A 777 3.86 -33.21 -0.21
N GLU A 778 4.52 -32.09 0.05
CA GLU A 778 5.41 -31.38 -0.87
C GLU A 778 6.80 -31.26 -0.23
N GLY A 779 7.75 -32.06 -0.73
CA GLY A 779 9.10 -32.13 -0.14
C GLY A 779 9.18 -33.04 1.09
N GLY A 780 10.36 -33.11 1.71
CA GLY A 780 10.66 -34.08 2.79
C GLY A 780 10.83 -35.52 2.30
N THR A 781 11.02 -36.45 3.24
CA THR A 781 11.25 -37.88 2.97
C THR A 781 10.07 -38.74 3.47
N ALA A 782 9.38 -39.47 2.57
CA ALA A 782 8.30 -40.38 2.95
C ALA A 782 8.81 -41.54 3.85
N PRO A 783 7.97 -42.14 4.74
CA PRO A 783 6.55 -41.90 4.97
C PRO A 783 6.23 -40.66 5.81
N TYR A 784 5.04 -40.11 5.64
CA TYR A 784 4.57 -38.91 6.35
C TYR A 784 3.54 -39.24 7.43
N GLN A 785 3.48 -38.39 8.45
CA GLN A 785 2.44 -38.40 9.47
C GLN A 785 1.80 -37.02 9.60
N TYR A 786 0.55 -36.95 10.02
CA TYR A 786 -0.17 -35.68 10.24
C TYR A 786 -0.72 -35.59 11.67
N THR A 787 -0.99 -34.37 12.10
CA THR A 787 -1.62 -34.05 13.39
C THR A 787 -2.70 -32.99 13.19
N THR A 788 -3.79 -33.08 13.95
CA THR A 788 -4.91 -32.12 14.01
C THR A 788 -5.02 -31.42 15.37
N ASP A 789 -4.18 -31.79 16.33
CA ASP A 789 -4.25 -31.38 17.74
C ASP A 789 -2.99 -30.65 18.20
N ALA A 790 -2.37 -29.93 17.27
CA ALA A 790 -1.10 -29.23 17.49
C ALA A 790 0.02 -30.17 17.99
N GLY A 791 0.11 -31.38 17.44
CA GLY A 791 1.25 -32.30 17.63
C GLY A 791 1.20 -33.13 18.90
N GLN A 792 0.06 -33.17 19.60
CA GLN A 792 -0.12 -34.07 20.75
C GLN A 792 -0.26 -35.53 20.29
N SER A 793 -0.87 -35.77 19.13
CA SER A 793 -0.95 -37.08 18.49
C SER A 793 -0.63 -37.02 16.99
N TRP A 794 0.01 -38.08 16.47
CA TRP A 794 0.45 -38.19 15.08
C TRP A 794 -0.13 -39.45 14.44
N GLN A 795 -0.73 -39.29 13.26
CA GLN A 795 -1.39 -40.36 12.50
C GLN A 795 -0.67 -40.55 11.17
N ASN A 796 -0.59 -41.79 10.66
CA ASN A 796 0.05 -42.06 9.37
C ASN A 796 -0.75 -41.43 8.23
N LEU A 797 -0.06 -40.71 7.34
CA LEU A 797 -0.68 -40.15 6.15
C LEU A 797 -0.60 -41.16 5.01
N GLY A 798 -1.76 -41.64 4.55
CA GLY A 798 -1.90 -42.53 3.38
C GLY A 798 -2.42 -41.80 2.14
N ASP A 799 -2.62 -42.54 1.04
CA ASP A 799 -3.07 -41.99 -0.26
C ASP A 799 -4.57 -41.64 -0.32
N GLY A 800 -5.33 -41.95 0.73
CA GLY A 800 -6.79 -41.74 0.80
C GLY A 800 -7.18 -40.44 1.52
N PRO A 801 -8.44 -39.97 1.34
CA PRO A 801 -8.96 -38.82 2.06
C PRO A 801 -9.12 -39.10 3.55
N ILE A 802 -8.94 -38.06 4.37
CA ILE A 802 -9.14 -38.06 5.82
C ILE A 802 -10.20 -37.03 6.21
N ASP A 803 -11.09 -37.35 7.15
CA ASP A 803 -12.12 -36.41 7.60
C ASP A 803 -11.52 -35.35 8.54
N ILE A 804 -11.61 -34.09 8.16
CA ILE A 804 -11.07 -32.95 8.91
C ILE A 804 -12.20 -31.95 9.21
N ALA A 805 -12.13 -31.29 10.36
CA ALA A 805 -13.04 -30.21 10.73
C ALA A 805 -12.61 -28.86 10.15
N ASP A 806 -13.58 -27.99 9.88
CA ASP A 806 -13.32 -26.62 9.43
C ASP A 806 -12.53 -25.83 10.48
N GLY A 807 -11.50 -25.12 10.04
CA GLY A 807 -10.56 -24.41 10.90
C GLY A 807 -9.53 -25.30 11.61
N ALA A 808 -9.49 -26.62 11.33
CA ALA A 808 -8.51 -27.52 11.92
C ALA A 808 -7.07 -27.10 11.53
N SER A 809 -6.21 -27.02 12.53
CA SER A 809 -4.78 -26.72 12.38
C SER A 809 -4.02 -28.00 12.09
N ILE A 810 -3.63 -28.18 10.84
CA ILE A 810 -2.89 -29.36 10.39
C ILE A 810 -1.39 -29.06 10.34
N ARG A 811 -0.61 -30.03 10.82
CA ARG A 811 0.82 -30.15 10.52
C ARG A 811 1.12 -31.55 10.01
N ILE A 812 2.11 -31.66 9.14
CA ILE A 812 2.69 -32.95 8.76
C ILE A 812 4.13 -33.06 9.25
N ARG A 813 4.63 -34.28 9.43
CA ARG A 813 6.05 -34.55 9.65
C ARG A 813 6.52 -35.67 8.74
N ASP A 814 7.76 -35.57 8.30
CA ASP A 814 8.40 -36.57 7.45
C ASP A 814 9.09 -37.67 8.25
N ALA A 815 9.71 -38.63 7.56
CA ALA A 815 10.41 -39.76 8.17
C ALA A 815 11.64 -39.35 9.01
N GLU A 816 12.19 -38.16 8.76
CA GLU A 816 13.31 -37.57 9.49
C GLU A 816 12.85 -36.79 10.74
N GLY A 817 11.53 -36.66 10.95
CA GLY A 817 10.93 -35.97 12.10
C GLY A 817 10.79 -34.46 11.92
N THR A 818 10.99 -33.94 10.70
CA THR A 818 10.87 -32.51 10.40
C THR A 818 9.39 -32.14 10.22
N GLU A 819 8.90 -31.17 11.00
CA GLU A 819 7.48 -30.75 10.98
C GLU A 819 7.23 -29.59 10.00
N SER A 820 6.09 -29.61 9.32
CA SER A 820 5.57 -28.51 8.50
C SER A 820 5.20 -27.29 9.34
N GLY A 821 5.11 -26.13 8.69
CA GLY A 821 4.32 -25.02 9.26
C GLY A 821 2.86 -25.45 9.46
N THR A 822 2.17 -24.82 10.43
CA THR A 822 0.73 -25.05 10.64
C THR A 822 -0.06 -24.43 9.49
N GLN A 823 -0.86 -25.24 8.80
CA GLN A 823 -1.89 -24.74 7.90
C GLN A 823 -3.25 -24.96 8.55
N GLN A 824 -4.08 -23.91 8.58
CA GLN A 824 -5.49 -24.08 8.89
C GLN A 824 -6.24 -24.49 7.62
N ILE A 825 -7.04 -25.54 7.73
CA ILE A 825 -7.91 -25.98 6.65
C ILE A 825 -9.21 -25.19 6.74
N GLY A 826 -9.47 -24.34 5.74
CA GLY A 826 -10.75 -23.67 5.56
C GLY A 826 -11.59 -24.47 4.58
N LEU A 827 -12.55 -25.25 5.07
CA LEU A 827 -13.42 -26.07 4.24
C LEU A 827 -14.41 -25.19 3.48
N VAL A 828 -14.86 -25.68 2.33
CA VAL A 828 -16.00 -25.05 1.63
C VAL A 828 -17.22 -25.14 2.56
N PRO A 829 -17.99 -24.05 2.78
CA PRO A 829 -19.12 -24.09 3.69
C PRO A 829 -20.13 -25.19 3.30
N PHE A 830 -20.82 -25.74 4.28
CA PHE A 830 -21.83 -26.79 4.07
C PHE A 830 -22.76 -26.44 2.91
N PHE A 831 -22.75 -27.27 1.86
CA PHE A 831 -23.61 -27.08 0.69
C PHE A 831 -25.07 -27.27 1.08
N ASN A 832 -25.82 -26.19 1.02
CA ASN A 832 -27.25 -26.16 1.24
C ASN A 832 -27.93 -25.34 0.16
N ILE A 833 -29.19 -25.68 -0.09
CA ILE A 833 -30.04 -24.92 -0.99
C ILE A 833 -31.29 -24.51 -0.23
N ASP A 834 -31.69 -23.26 -0.42
CA ASP A 834 -32.94 -22.72 0.08
C ASP A 834 -33.74 -22.20 -1.12
N PRO A 835 -34.84 -22.88 -1.50
CA PRO A 835 -35.76 -22.34 -2.49
C PRO A 835 -36.45 -21.12 -1.91
N GLY A 836 -36.22 -19.96 -2.51
CA GLY A 836 -36.92 -18.73 -2.15
C GLY A 836 -38.41 -18.77 -2.51
N GLY A 837 -39.10 -17.65 -2.29
CA GLY A 837 -40.51 -17.51 -2.66
C GLY A 837 -40.72 -17.50 -4.19
N PRO A 838 -41.84 -18.05 -4.69
CA PRO A 838 -42.17 -17.98 -6.12
C PRO A 838 -42.41 -16.54 -6.59
N VAL A 839 -41.81 -16.16 -7.72
CA VAL A 839 -41.93 -14.84 -8.35
C VAL A 839 -42.63 -14.98 -9.69
N CYS A 840 -43.84 -14.44 -9.79
CA CYS A 840 -44.65 -14.50 -10.99
C CYS A 840 -44.12 -13.62 -12.13
N ASN A 841 -44.24 -14.08 -13.37
CA ASN A 841 -44.00 -13.26 -14.55
C ASN A 841 -45.14 -12.24 -14.75
N GLU A 842 -44.87 -11.17 -15.51
CA GLU A 842 -45.80 -10.03 -15.70
C GLU A 842 -47.19 -10.43 -16.25
N GLU A 843 -47.26 -11.55 -16.97
CA GLU A 843 -48.49 -12.09 -17.57
C GLU A 843 -49.29 -13.01 -16.62
N GLY A 844 -48.75 -13.38 -15.45
CA GLY A 844 -49.36 -14.29 -14.49
C GLY A 844 -49.44 -15.76 -14.95
N THR A 845 -48.68 -16.14 -15.98
CA THR A 845 -48.74 -17.46 -16.62
C THR A 845 -47.69 -18.43 -16.09
N GLN A 846 -46.59 -17.93 -15.52
CA GLN A 846 -45.48 -18.74 -14.99
C GLN A 846 -44.90 -18.06 -13.75
N PHE A 847 -44.31 -18.85 -12.85
CA PHE A 847 -43.52 -18.32 -11.74
C PHE A 847 -42.12 -18.88 -11.76
N THR A 848 -41.17 -18.06 -11.35
CA THR A 848 -39.77 -18.39 -11.20
C THR A 848 -39.45 -18.45 -9.72
N VAL A 849 -38.86 -19.56 -9.27
CA VAL A 849 -38.35 -19.69 -7.91
C VAL A 849 -36.85 -19.43 -7.93
N PRO A 850 -36.36 -18.40 -7.19
CA PRO A 850 -34.94 -18.23 -6.98
C PRO A 850 -34.44 -19.36 -6.08
N ILE A 851 -33.33 -19.97 -6.45
CA ILE A 851 -32.64 -21.00 -5.69
C ILE A 851 -31.44 -20.33 -5.04
N ILE A 852 -31.57 -20.04 -3.74
CA ILE A 852 -30.49 -19.50 -2.94
C ILE A 852 -29.56 -20.65 -2.61
N ILE A 853 -28.35 -20.58 -3.13
CA ILE A 853 -27.32 -21.59 -2.90
C ILE A 853 -26.37 -21.05 -1.84
N VAL A 854 -26.27 -21.75 -0.72
CA VAL A 854 -25.39 -21.37 0.40
C VAL A 854 -24.34 -22.45 0.58
N GLY A 855 -23.07 -22.08 0.50
CA GLY A 855 -21.97 -23.03 0.56
C GLY A 855 -21.83 -23.88 -0.70
N GLY A 856 -21.05 -24.96 -0.62
CA GLY A 856 -20.64 -25.73 -1.80
C GLY A 856 -19.71 -24.95 -2.74
N LYS A 857 -19.17 -25.63 -3.75
CA LYS A 857 -18.17 -25.07 -4.67
C LYS A 857 -18.82 -24.60 -5.98
N PRO A 858 -18.81 -23.30 -6.32
CA PRO A 858 -19.32 -22.81 -7.61
C PRO A 858 -18.39 -23.23 -8.78
N PRO A 859 -18.84 -23.24 -10.04
CA PRO A 859 -20.22 -22.99 -10.48
C PRO A 859 -21.16 -24.15 -10.14
N TYR A 860 -22.43 -23.83 -9.91
CA TYR A 860 -23.46 -24.80 -9.59
C TYR A 860 -24.24 -25.21 -10.84
N THR A 861 -24.67 -26.46 -10.90
CA THR A 861 -25.55 -26.99 -11.93
C THR A 861 -26.93 -27.20 -11.33
N VAL A 862 -27.91 -26.42 -11.76
CA VAL A 862 -29.31 -26.53 -11.36
C VAL A 862 -30.07 -27.30 -12.43
N ILE A 863 -30.76 -28.36 -12.02
CA ILE A 863 -31.48 -29.29 -12.90
C ILE A 863 -32.95 -29.31 -12.46
N ALA A 864 -33.85 -28.88 -13.34
CA ALA A 864 -35.31 -28.92 -13.12
C ALA A 864 -36.05 -29.02 -14.47
N ASN A 865 -37.11 -29.82 -14.55
CA ASN A 865 -37.95 -29.99 -15.76
C ASN A 865 -37.13 -30.23 -17.06
N ASP A 866 -36.20 -31.18 -17.04
CA ASP A 866 -35.27 -31.50 -18.16
C ASP A 866 -34.37 -30.34 -18.63
N THR A 867 -34.34 -29.24 -17.88
CA THR A 867 -33.52 -28.07 -18.15
C THR A 867 -32.34 -28.05 -17.20
N VAL A 868 -31.14 -27.85 -17.75
CA VAL A 868 -29.88 -27.80 -16.99
C VAL A 868 -29.30 -26.39 -17.14
N THR A 869 -29.16 -25.69 -16.02
CA THR A 869 -28.68 -24.30 -15.97
C THR A 869 -27.45 -24.22 -15.08
N THR A 870 -26.41 -23.53 -15.53
CA THR A 870 -25.20 -23.28 -14.74
C THR A 870 -25.28 -21.91 -14.08
N VAL A 871 -25.01 -21.86 -12.77
CA VAL A 871 -25.09 -20.66 -11.93
C VAL A 871 -23.69 -20.36 -11.39
N GLN A 872 -23.19 -19.13 -11.58
CA GLN A 872 -21.86 -18.74 -11.10
C GLN A 872 -21.90 -18.30 -9.62
N GLU A 873 -20.73 -18.13 -9.03
CA GLU A 873 -20.59 -17.62 -7.65
C GLU A 873 -21.22 -16.22 -7.50
N GLY A 874 -22.11 -16.05 -6.53
CA GLY A 874 -22.82 -14.80 -6.29
C GLY A 874 -23.99 -14.53 -7.25
N GLU A 875 -24.24 -15.40 -8.22
CA GLU A 875 -25.45 -15.38 -9.03
C GLU A 875 -26.53 -16.24 -8.37
N GLU A 876 -27.78 -15.77 -8.42
CA GLU A 876 -28.91 -16.56 -7.95
C GLU A 876 -29.32 -17.56 -9.03
N GLY A 877 -29.45 -18.83 -8.65
CA GLY A 877 -30.07 -19.82 -9.52
C GLY A 877 -31.56 -19.52 -9.66
N ALA A 878 -32.16 -19.87 -10.79
CA ALA A 878 -33.59 -19.68 -10.99
C ALA A 878 -34.18 -20.86 -11.76
N VAL A 879 -35.34 -21.32 -11.33
CA VAL A 879 -36.11 -22.37 -12.00
C VAL A 879 -37.53 -21.89 -12.23
N THR A 880 -38.04 -22.09 -13.44
CA THR A 880 -39.36 -21.58 -13.84
C THR A 880 -40.36 -22.73 -14.00
N PHE A 881 -41.55 -22.54 -13.43
CA PHE A 881 -42.69 -23.46 -13.52
C PHE A 881 -43.92 -22.74 -14.07
N PRO A 882 -44.77 -23.42 -14.86
CA PRO A 882 -46.11 -22.92 -15.18
C PRO A 882 -46.94 -22.65 -13.93
N SER A 883 -47.75 -21.58 -13.96
CA SER A 883 -48.71 -21.25 -12.90
C SER A 883 -49.60 -22.46 -12.58
N GLY A 884 -49.72 -22.82 -11.31
CA GLY A 884 -50.46 -24.00 -10.83
C GLY A 884 -49.71 -25.33 -10.90
N THR A 885 -48.40 -25.35 -11.22
CA THR A 885 -47.58 -26.59 -11.27
C THR A 885 -46.29 -26.47 -10.42
N GLY A 886 -45.69 -27.61 -10.04
CA GLY A 886 -44.46 -27.68 -9.25
C GLY A 886 -43.61 -28.91 -9.62
N GLY A 887 -42.42 -29.06 -9.06
CA GLY A 887 -41.51 -30.16 -9.41
C GLY A 887 -40.23 -30.25 -8.56
N GLU A 888 -39.43 -31.29 -8.79
CA GLU A 888 -38.15 -31.50 -8.10
C GLU A 888 -37.03 -30.70 -8.77
N VAL A 889 -36.21 -30.04 -7.94
CA VAL A 889 -35.02 -29.30 -8.32
C VAL A 889 -33.81 -29.98 -7.70
N ILE A 890 -32.84 -30.33 -8.55
CA ILE A 890 -31.56 -30.91 -8.12
C ILE A 890 -30.48 -29.86 -8.36
N VAL A 891 -29.69 -29.54 -7.34
CA VAL A 891 -28.54 -28.64 -7.47
C VAL A 891 -27.27 -29.42 -7.15
N GLN A 892 -26.32 -29.35 -8.06
CA GLN A 892 -24.99 -29.94 -7.92
C GLN A 892 -23.94 -28.84 -7.90
N ASP A 893 -22.96 -28.94 -7.02
CA ASP A 893 -21.80 -28.04 -7.03
C ASP A 893 -20.70 -28.56 -8.00
N SER A 894 -19.63 -27.80 -8.20
CA SER A 894 -18.50 -28.17 -9.07
C SER A 894 -17.46 -29.07 -8.39
N SER A 895 -17.77 -29.62 -7.22
CA SER A 895 -16.86 -30.53 -6.51
C SER A 895 -16.72 -31.86 -7.25
N ASP A 896 -15.66 -32.61 -6.94
CA ASP A 896 -15.42 -33.96 -7.49
C ASP A 896 -15.16 -34.95 -6.32
N PRO A 897 -16.12 -35.82 -5.97
CA PRO A 897 -17.46 -35.95 -6.55
C PRO A 897 -18.38 -34.75 -6.21
N ALA A 898 -19.33 -34.44 -7.10
CA ALA A 898 -20.23 -33.30 -6.95
C ALA A 898 -21.16 -33.47 -5.75
N CYS A 899 -21.30 -32.41 -4.96
CA CYS A 899 -22.24 -32.34 -3.85
C CYS A 899 -23.63 -32.05 -4.39
N GLU A 900 -24.59 -32.93 -4.08
CA GLU A 900 -25.97 -32.81 -4.55
C GLU A 900 -26.93 -32.43 -3.41
N ARG A 901 -27.88 -31.53 -3.71
CA ARG A 901 -29.05 -31.24 -2.88
C ARG A 901 -30.30 -31.25 -3.73
N ARG A 902 -31.41 -31.64 -3.09
CA ARG A 902 -32.72 -31.77 -3.72
C ARG A 902 -33.72 -30.93 -2.96
N ALA A 903 -34.56 -30.21 -3.70
CA ALA A 903 -35.68 -29.47 -3.15
C ALA A 903 -36.93 -29.75 -3.98
N VAL A 904 -38.08 -29.81 -3.32
CA VAL A 904 -39.39 -29.96 -3.99
C VAL A 904 -40.06 -28.60 -3.98
N ILE A 905 -40.44 -28.10 -5.16
CA ILE A 905 -41.17 -26.84 -5.31
C ILE A 905 -42.66 -27.15 -5.42
N GLU A 906 -43.44 -26.61 -4.48
CA GLU A 906 -44.90 -26.76 -4.47
C GLU A 906 -45.56 -25.89 -5.56
N PRO A 907 -46.72 -26.30 -6.12
CA PRO A 907 -47.47 -25.52 -7.09
C PRO A 907 -47.90 -24.13 -6.58
N HIS A 908 -47.75 -23.08 -7.41
CA HIS A 908 -48.11 -21.69 -7.08
C HIS A 908 -48.91 -20.99 -8.20
N ASP A 909 -49.97 -20.27 -7.83
CA ASP A 909 -50.87 -19.53 -8.74
C ASP A 909 -50.58 -18.02 -8.73
N CYS A 910 -50.35 -17.43 -9.90
CA CYS A 910 -49.92 -16.04 -10.07
C CYS A 910 -51.05 -15.03 -10.36
N PRO A 911 -51.26 -13.99 -9.52
CA PRO A 911 -52.18 -12.87 -9.81
C PRO A 911 -51.51 -11.69 -10.56
N GLN A 912 -52.32 -10.87 -11.26
CA GLN A 912 -51.90 -9.81 -12.20
C GLN A 912 -51.16 -8.61 -11.54
N ALA A 913 -50.15 -8.05 -12.21
CA ALA A 913 -49.21 -7.03 -11.68
C ALA A 913 -49.78 -5.59 -11.57
N CYS A 914 -49.28 -4.81 -10.59
CA CYS A 914 -49.67 -3.42 -10.33
C CYS A 914 -48.81 -2.39 -11.10
N LEU A 915 -49.48 -1.41 -11.73
CA LEU A 915 -48.87 -0.43 -12.64
C LEU A 915 -48.61 0.97 -12.03
N LEU A 916 -48.73 1.12 -10.70
CA LEU A 916 -48.44 2.39 -10.03
C LEU A 916 -46.92 2.58 -9.81
N PRO A 917 -46.39 3.83 -9.81
CA PRO A 917 -44.99 4.10 -9.50
C PRO A 917 -44.52 3.44 -8.20
N CYS A 918 -43.25 3.00 -8.16
CA CYS A 918 -42.67 2.28 -7.01
C CYS A 918 -43.50 1.07 -6.54
N ALA A 919 -44.15 0.36 -7.48
CA ALA A 919 -45.10 -0.72 -7.19
C ALA A 919 -46.21 -0.31 -6.19
N GLY A 920 -46.64 0.95 -6.24
CA GLY A 920 -47.68 1.51 -5.38
C GLY A 920 -47.24 1.88 -3.96
N LEU A 921 -45.97 1.70 -3.59
CA LEU A 921 -45.49 2.06 -2.27
C LEU A 921 -45.36 3.58 -2.12
N ALA A 922 -46.01 4.15 -1.11
CA ALA A 922 -45.96 5.57 -0.78
C ALA A 922 -45.51 5.79 0.68
N MET A 923 -44.84 6.91 0.89
CA MET A 923 -44.35 7.39 2.18
C MET A 923 -45.07 8.69 2.53
N ASP A 924 -45.75 8.69 3.67
CA ASP A 924 -46.39 9.87 4.26
C ASP A 924 -45.63 10.29 5.52
N CYS A 925 -44.90 11.39 5.45
CA CYS A 925 -44.05 11.89 6.54
C CYS A 925 -44.44 13.31 6.96
N GLY A 926 -44.20 13.62 8.24
CA GLY A 926 -44.39 14.94 8.81
C GLY A 926 -43.19 15.86 8.64
N TYR A 927 -43.49 17.14 8.36
CA TYR A 927 -42.56 18.26 8.25
C TYR A 927 -43.12 19.45 9.04
N LEU A 928 -42.28 20.26 9.69
CA LEU A 928 -42.76 21.46 10.39
C LEU A 928 -43.32 22.49 9.41
N LEU A 929 -44.50 23.04 9.67
CA LEU A 929 -45.09 24.09 8.84
C LEU A 929 -44.23 25.37 8.88
N TRP A 930 -44.25 26.14 7.79
CA TRP A 930 -43.44 27.35 7.58
C TRP A 930 -43.72 28.50 8.55
N LEU A 931 -44.89 28.51 9.19
CA LEU A 931 -45.21 29.35 10.35
C LEU A 931 -45.86 28.45 11.40
N GLN A 932 -45.70 28.82 12.67
CA GLN A 932 -46.26 28.09 13.80
C GLN A 932 -47.30 28.95 14.52
N PRO A 933 -48.40 28.37 15.01
CA PRO A 933 -49.36 29.13 15.81
C PRO A 933 -48.74 29.53 17.15
N PHE A 934 -49.11 30.70 17.65
CA PHE A 934 -48.79 31.17 18.99
C PHE A 934 -50.00 31.05 19.90
N LYS A 935 -49.76 31.00 21.21
CA LYS A 935 -50.82 30.82 22.20
C LYS A 935 -51.59 32.11 22.48
N ASN A 936 -50.91 33.26 22.51
CA ASN A 936 -51.57 34.51 22.87
C ASN A 936 -52.43 35.04 21.70
N GLU A 937 -53.71 35.28 21.96
CA GLU A 937 -54.66 35.82 20.97
C GLU A 937 -54.27 37.23 20.49
N ASP A 938 -53.50 37.98 21.29
CA ASP A 938 -52.95 39.30 20.94
C ASP A 938 -51.68 39.22 20.06
N THR A 939 -51.14 38.01 19.83
CA THR A 939 -50.00 37.79 18.94
C THR A 939 -50.49 37.46 17.54
N PHE A 940 -50.02 38.17 16.52
CA PHE A 940 -50.39 37.92 15.12
C PHE A 940 -49.21 38.18 14.19
N TYR A 941 -49.28 37.60 12.99
CA TYR A 941 -48.31 37.85 11.94
C TYR A 941 -48.82 38.96 11.03
N MET A 942 -48.11 40.08 11.01
CA MET A 942 -48.45 41.25 10.20
C MET A 942 -47.84 41.17 8.80
N ASN A 943 -48.59 41.59 7.79
CA ASN A 943 -48.14 41.70 6.40
C ASN A 943 -47.44 40.41 5.90
N VAL A 944 -48.10 39.27 6.07
CA VAL A 944 -47.53 37.99 5.63
C VAL A 944 -47.49 37.94 4.11
N ASP A 945 -46.26 37.81 3.59
CA ASP A 945 -45.95 37.65 2.18
C ASP A 945 -45.18 36.34 1.96
N LEU A 946 -45.89 35.33 1.46
CA LEU A 946 -45.33 34.01 1.18
C LEU A 946 -45.01 33.86 -0.32
N ALA A 947 -43.82 33.35 -0.62
CA ALA A 947 -43.40 33.01 -1.98
C ALA A 947 -42.78 31.62 -2.07
N VAL A 948 -43.21 30.84 -3.05
CA VAL A 948 -42.58 29.56 -3.42
C VAL A 948 -41.45 29.85 -4.41
N ARG A 949 -40.21 29.55 -4.02
CA ARG A 949 -39.01 29.81 -4.82
C ARG A 949 -38.51 28.59 -5.58
N ARG A 950 -38.87 27.40 -5.12
CA ARG A 950 -38.50 26.14 -5.74
C ARG A 950 -39.55 25.08 -5.47
N PHE A 951 -39.86 24.29 -6.50
CA PHE A 951 -40.66 23.08 -6.37
C PHE A 951 -40.17 22.08 -7.43
N ARG A 952 -39.59 20.97 -6.98
CA ARG A 952 -39.07 19.90 -7.83
C ARG A 952 -39.49 18.55 -7.28
N VAL A 953 -39.87 17.64 -8.18
CA VAL A 953 -40.17 16.24 -7.88
C VAL A 953 -39.46 15.36 -8.91
N SER A 954 -38.87 14.26 -8.50
CA SER A 954 -38.07 13.39 -9.36
C SER A 954 -38.27 11.93 -8.96
N GLY A 955 -38.63 11.06 -9.91
CA GLY A 955 -38.94 9.65 -9.63
C GLY A 955 -39.61 8.93 -10.80
N GLU A 956 -40.08 7.71 -10.57
CA GLU A 956 -40.71 6.86 -11.60
C GLU A 956 -42.09 7.37 -12.04
N ASN A 957 -42.40 7.25 -13.34
CA ASN A 957 -43.72 7.51 -13.90
C ASN A 957 -44.61 6.25 -13.96
N ALA A 958 -45.91 6.43 -14.23
CA ALA A 958 -46.88 5.32 -14.32
C ALA A 958 -46.88 4.56 -15.66
N ASN A 959 -46.06 4.97 -16.64
CA ASN A 959 -46.02 4.38 -17.99
C ASN A 959 -44.72 3.59 -18.21
N GLY A 960 -44.49 2.59 -17.35
CA GLY A 960 -43.34 1.67 -17.48
C GLY A 960 -42.12 2.01 -16.61
N GLY A 961 -42.30 2.67 -15.45
CA GLY A 961 -41.25 2.84 -14.44
C GLY A 961 -40.08 3.74 -14.86
N SER A 962 -40.25 4.56 -15.89
CA SER A 962 -39.18 5.46 -16.36
C SER A 962 -38.99 6.63 -15.40
N MET A 963 -37.73 6.99 -15.13
CA MET A 963 -37.40 8.14 -14.28
C MET A 963 -37.73 9.47 -14.97
N VAL A 964 -38.51 10.31 -14.28
CA VAL A 964 -38.95 11.64 -14.71
C VAL A 964 -38.55 12.69 -13.68
N ASN A 965 -38.12 13.86 -14.16
CA ASN A 965 -37.78 15.01 -13.33
C ASN A 965 -38.72 16.19 -13.66
N SER A 966 -39.67 16.47 -12.77
CA SER A 966 -40.57 17.62 -12.86
C SER A 966 -39.99 18.80 -12.08
N ASN A 967 -39.80 19.93 -12.75
CA ASN A 967 -39.33 21.17 -12.16
C ASN A 967 -40.28 22.31 -12.54
N PHE A 968 -40.93 22.90 -11.54
CA PHE A 968 -41.95 23.91 -11.78
C PHE A 968 -41.32 25.14 -12.44
N THR A 969 -41.94 25.58 -13.53
CA THR A 969 -41.56 26.79 -14.26
C THR A 969 -41.80 28.05 -13.44
N SER A 970 -41.17 29.17 -13.84
CA SER A 970 -41.40 30.46 -13.19
C SER A 970 -42.86 30.91 -13.18
N GLU A 971 -43.68 30.47 -14.14
CA GLU A 971 -45.11 30.76 -14.17
C GLU A 971 -45.88 29.90 -13.17
N GLN A 972 -45.62 28.59 -13.13
CA GLN A 972 -46.23 27.67 -12.16
C GLN A 972 -45.85 28.02 -10.73
N LEU A 973 -44.60 28.44 -10.48
CA LEU A 973 -44.16 28.92 -9.17
C LEU A 973 -44.86 30.22 -8.75
N ARG A 974 -45.13 31.13 -9.68
CA ARG A 974 -45.91 32.35 -9.41
C ARG A 974 -47.36 32.01 -9.08
N GLU A 975 -47.95 31.04 -9.77
CA GLU A 975 -49.33 30.63 -9.50
C GLU A 975 -49.46 29.90 -8.16
N LEU A 976 -48.56 28.96 -7.86
CA LEU A 976 -48.52 28.31 -6.55
C LEU A 976 -48.25 29.32 -5.43
N THR A 977 -47.41 30.32 -5.68
CA THR A 977 -47.22 31.47 -4.78
C THR A 977 -48.53 32.24 -4.58
N ARG A 978 -49.28 32.55 -5.64
CA ARG A 978 -50.58 33.24 -5.56
C ARG A 978 -51.60 32.47 -4.73
N ILE A 979 -51.61 31.14 -4.82
CA ILE A 979 -52.51 30.27 -4.06
C ILE A 979 -52.15 30.29 -2.57
N LEU A 980 -50.86 30.07 -2.25
CA LEU A 980 -50.40 29.94 -0.87
C LEU A 980 -50.23 31.28 -0.15
N ASN A 981 -50.06 32.39 -0.86
CA ASN A 981 -49.83 33.69 -0.24
C ASN A 981 -51.11 34.29 0.34
N PRO A 982 -51.19 34.50 1.67
CA PRO A 982 -52.34 35.13 2.29
C PRO A 982 -52.46 36.63 1.99
N ALA A 983 -51.35 37.29 1.65
CA ALA A 983 -51.31 38.70 1.26
C ALA A 983 -52.01 39.63 2.28
N GLY A 984 -51.72 39.44 3.56
CA GLY A 984 -52.35 40.17 4.65
C GLY A 984 -51.93 39.65 6.03
N ASP A 985 -52.59 40.15 7.08
CA ASP A 985 -52.33 39.73 8.44
C ASP A 985 -52.94 38.34 8.71
N ILE A 986 -52.20 37.49 9.43
CA ILE A 986 -52.72 36.21 9.93
C ILE A 986 -52.89 36.31 11.45
N THR A 987 -54.14 36.25 11.89
CA THR A 987 -54.51 36.22 13.31
C THR A 987 -54.62 34.77 13.79
N MET A 988 -54.34 34.53 15.07
CA MET A 988 -54.39 33.18 15.64
C MET A 988 -55.76 32.47 15.51
N PRO A 989 -56.91 33.15 15.69
CA PRO A 989 -58.22 32.52 15.50
C PRO A 989 -58.46 31.95 14.09
N ASN A 990 -57.86 32.55 13.06
CA ASN A 990 -58.05 32.15 11.66
C ASN A 990 -56.85 31.38 11.10
N PHE A 991 -55.74 31.24 11.85
CA PHE A 991 -54.48 30.65 11.39
C PHE A 991 -54.69 29.26 10.77
N HIS A 992 -55.40 28.39 11.48
CA HIS A 992 -55.64 27.02 11.02
C HIS A 992 -56.54 26.97 9.78
N GLN A 993 -57.59 27.79 9.76
CA GLN A 993 -58.53 27.84 8.64
C GLN A 993 -57.85 28.34 7.36
N GLU A 994 -56.99 29.35 7.46
CA GLU A 994 -56.24 29.89 6.32
C GLU A 994 -55.37 28.82 5.66
N TRP A 995 -54.57 28.08 6.45
CA TRP A 995 -53.68 27.07 5.89
C TRP A 995 -54.43 25.84 5.38
N GLN A 996 -55.52 25.43 6.04
CA GLN A 996 -56.36 24.32 5.56
C GLN A 996 -56.91 24.59 4.15
N VAL A 997 -57.46 25.80 3.92
CA VAL A 997 -58.05 26.17 2.63
C VAL A 997 -56.98 26.28 1.54
N ARG A 998 -55.85 26.93 1.84
CA ARG A 998 -54.80 27.20 0.85
C ARG A 998 -54.03 25.95 0.46
N ILE A 999 -53.75 25.04 1.41
CA ILE A 999 -53.09 23.76 1.12
C ILE A 999 -54.01 22.85 0.30
N GLY A 1000 -55.33 22.87 0.56
CA GLY A 1000 -56.31 22.22 -0.30
C GLY A 1000 -56.23 22.69 -1.76
N ALA A 1001 -56.32 24.01 -1.98
CA ALA A 1001 -56.21 24.58 -3.32
C ALA A 1001 -54.82 24.35 -3.97
N ALA A 1002 -53.75 24.30 -3.17
CA ALA A 1002 -52.41 23.99 -3.66
C ALA A 1002 -52.30 22.54 -4.15
N ASN A 1003 -52.93 21.58 -3.46
CA ASN A 1003 -52.95 20.19 -3.92
C ASN A 1003 -53.62 20.04 -5.27
N ASP A 1004 -54.74 20.72 -5.51
CA ASP A 1004 -55.43 20.65 -6.80
C ASP A 1004 -54.50 21.12 -7.94
N PHE A 1005 -53.80 22.23 -7.74
CA PHE A 1005 -52.84 22.77 -8.71
C PHE A 1005 -51.60 21.88 -8.88
N ILE A 1006 -51.00 21.41 -7.78
CA ILE A 1006 -49.81 20.55 -7.79
C ILE A 1006 -50.12 19.25 -8.53
N ASN A 1007 -51.25 18.61 -8.23
CA ASN A 1007 -51.64 17.36 -8.88
C ASN A 1007 -51.94 17.56 -10.37
N GLN A 1008 -52.52 18.70 -10.76
CA GLN A 1008 -52.70 19.04 -12.16
C GLN A 1008 -51.37 19.10 -12.91
N VAL A 1009 -50.38 19.82 -12.36
CA VAL A 1009 -49.05 19.96 -12.99
C VAL A 1009 -48.31 18.62 -13.03
N LEU A 1010 -48.27 17.88 -11.92
CA LEU A 1010 -47.53 16.63 -11.84
C LEU A 1010 -48.15 15.50 -12.68
N ALA A 1011 -49.47 15.52 -12.91
CA ALA A 1011 -50.12 14.54 -13.77
C ALA A 1011 -49.68 14.63 -15.24
N GLU A 1012 -49.27 15.82 -15.72
CA GLU A 1012 -48.70 15.99 -17.06
C GLU A 1012 -47.35 15.28 -17.21
N ASP A 1013 -46.51 15.35 -16.17
CA ASP A 1013 -45.15 14.81 -16.21
C ASP A 1013 -45.09 13.31 -15.86
N PHE A 1014 -45.83 12.86 -14.85
CA PHE A 1014 -45.77 11.48 -14.33
C PHE A 1014 -46.88 10.56 -14.87
N GLY A 1015 -47.85 11.13 -15.58
CA GLY A 1015 -48.98 10.42 -16.18
C GLY A 1015 -50.20 10.34 -15.26
N PRO A 1016 -51.43 10.45 -15.79
CA PRO A 1016 -52.66 10.52 -14.98
C PRO A 1016 -52.97 9.21 -14.24
N GLN A 1017 -52.42 8.08 -14.70
CA GLN A 1017 -52.58 6.77 -14.05
C GLN A 1017 -51.77 6.64 -12.75
N ALA A 1018 -50.82 7.56 -12.49
CA ALA A 1018 -50.04 7.60 -11.25
C ALA A 1018 -50.88 8.01 -10.03
N GLY A 1019 -52.13 8.46 -10.20
CA GLY A 1019 -52.90 9.09 -9.13
C GLY A 1019 -52.22 10.37 -8.62
N ALA A 1020 -52.46 10.73 -7.35
CA ALA A 1020 -51.79 11.87 -6.73
C ALA A 1020 -50.32 11.55 -6.46
N VAL A 1021 -49.42 12.09 -7.29
CA VAL A 1021 -47.95 11.90 -7.17
C VAL A 1021 -47.43 12.42 -5.83
N MET A 1022 -47.99 13.55 -5.39
CA MET A 1022 -47.70 14.16 -4.10
C MET A 1022 -48.98 14.75 -3.51
N LYS A 1023 -49.18 14.56 -2.20
CA LYS A 1023 -50.31 15.14 -1.47
C LYS A 1023 -49.80 15.81 -0.21
N TRP A 1024 -50.21 17.06 -0.02
CA TRP A 1024 -49.95 17.84 1.17
C TRP A 1024 -51.16 17.78 2.10
N GLU A 1025 -50.94 17.59 3.39
CA GLU A 1025 -51.99 17.68 4.39
C GLU A 1025 -51.54 18.60 5.51
N TYR A 1026 -52.41 19.55 5.85
CA TYR A 1026 -52.20 20.42 6.99
C TYR A 1026 -52.75 19.76 8.25
N VAL A 1027 -51.90 19.64 9.28
CA VAL A 1027 -52.29 19.09 10.58
C VAL A 1027 -52.05 20.17 11.65
N PRO A 1028 -53.11 20.89 12.09
CA PRO A 1028 -53.05 22.01 13.04
C PRO A 1028 -52.20 21.78 14.31
N GLU A 1029 -52.28 20.58 14.88
CA GLU A 1029 -51.53 20.17 16.08
C GLU A 1029 -50.94 18.76 15.90
N GLY A 1030 -50.34 18.49 14.73
CA GLY A 1030 -49.81 17.16 14.39
C GLY A 1030 -48.70 16.64 15.31
N LEU A 1031 -48.13 17.52 16.13
CA LEU A 1031 -47.10 17.22 17.12
C LEU A 1031 -47.29 18.08 18.38
N ASN A 1032 -48.32 17.79 19.17
CA ASN A 1032 -48.58 18.38 20.50
C ASN A 1032 -48.24 19.90 20.60
N GLY A 1033 -48.86 20.72 19.75
CA GLY A 1033 -48.65 22.17 19.69
C GLY A 1033 -47.83 22.70 18.50
N PHE A 1034 -47.20 21.82 17.71
CA PHE A 1034 -46.68 22.17 16.38
C PHE A 1034 -47.71 21.90 15.28
N SER A 1035 -47.85 22.87 14.39
CA SER A 1035 -48.50 22.73 13.10
C SER A 1035 -47.57 22.00 12.13
N VAL A 1036 -48.07 20.92 11.54
CA VAL A 1036 -47.31 20.00 10.69
C VAL A 1036 -47.87 20.03 9.27
N LEU A 1037 -46.97 20.06 8.29
CA LEU A 1037 -47.24 19.74 6.91
C LEU A 1037 -46.88 18.27 6.70
N ARG A 1038 -47.87 17.42 6.46
CA ARG A 1038 -47.63 16.04 6.02
C ARG A 1038 -47.50 16.01 4.51
N ILE A 1039 -46.48 15.34 4.01
CA ILE A 1039 -46.23 15.18 2.58
C ILE A 1039 -46.24 13.67 2.30
N GLU A 1040 -47.25 13.23 1.59
CA GLU A 1040 -47.33 11.89 1.03
C GLU A 1040 -46.80 11.91 -0.40
N ALA A 1041 -45.78 11.11 -0.68
CA ALA A 1041 -45.22 10.92 -2.01
C ALA A 1041 -44.83 9.45 -2.22
N TYR A 1042 -44.67 9.02 -3.47
CA TYR A 1042 -44.19 7.67 -3.75
C TYR A 1042 -42.80 7.41 -3.14
N ALA A 1043 -42.55 6.22 -2.62
CA ALA A 1043 -41.37 5.91 -1.79
C ALA A 1043 -40.03 6.10 -2.53
N CYS A 1044 -40.02 5.87 -3.85
CA CYS A 1044 -38.87 6.07 -4.71
C CYS A 1044 -38.75 7.50 -5.28
N HIS A 1045 -39.69 8.40 -4.96
CA HIS A 1045 -39.65 9.79 -5.42
C HIS A 1045 -38.87 10.68 -4.44
N THR A 1046 -38.19 11.67 -5.00
CA THR A 1046 -37.48 12.71 -4.25
C THR A 1046 -38.04 14.08 -4.57
N PHE A 1047 -37.97 15.01 -3.63
CA PHE A 1047 -38.47 16.37 -3.83
C PHE A 1047 -37.63 17.45 -3.14
N ASP A 1048 -37.71 18.67 -3.68
CA ASP A 1048 -37.06 19.87 -3.15
C ASP A 1048 -38.00 21.07 -3.28
N ILE A 1049 -38.55 21.50 -2.14
CA ILE A 1049 -39.52 22.60 -2.04
C ILE A 1049 -38.90 23.71 -1.18
N GLN A 1050 -38.93 24.94 -1.67
CA GLN A 1050 -38.42 26.10 -0.93
C GLN A 1050 -39.48 27.20 -0.86
N ILE A 1051 -39.83 27.57 0.37
CA ILE A 1051 -40.82 28.61 0.69
C ILE A 1051 -40.13 29.72 1.47
N ILE A 1052 -40.43 30.96 1.13
CA ILE A 1052 -39.98 32.14 1.85
C ILE A 1052 -41.22 32.87 2.35
N VAL A 1053 -41.26 33.16 3.65
CA VAL A 1053 -42.33 33.92 4.29
C VAL A 1053 -41.72 35.17 4.90
N ASN A 1054 -42.12 36.33 4.41
CA ASN A 1054 -41.83 37.61 5.05
C ASN A 1054 -43.02 37.99 5.93
N TYR A 1055 -42.76 38.47 7.14
CA TYR A 1055 -43.80 38.95 8.05
C TYR A 1055 -43.22 39.97 9.03
N ARG A 1056 -44.10 40.61 9.78
CA ARG A 1056 -43.76 41.41 10.96
C ARG A 1056 -44.45 40.86 12.20
N ASP A 1057 -43.84 41.02 13.36
CA ASP A 1057 -44.53 40.77 14.62
C ASP A 1057 -45.37 41.99 15.05
N ARG A 1058 -46.05 41.89 16.19
CA ARG A 1058 -46.89 42.97 16.75
C ARG A 1058 -46.11 44.26 17.11
N TYR A 1059 -44.78 44.20 17.16
CA TYR A 1059 -43.90 45.36 17.37
C TYR A 1059 -43.35 45.90 16.05
N GLU A 1060 -43.94 45.47 14.92
CA GLU A 1060 -43.54 45.80 13.55
C GLU A 1060 -42.11 45.37 13.18
N ARG A 1061 -41.47 44.48 13.94
CA ARG A 1061 -40.11 43.98 13.61
C ARG A 1061 -40.19 43.05 12.40
N PRO A 1062 -39.36 43.24 11.35
CA PRO A 1062 -39.41 42.41 10.16
C PRO A 1062 -38.69 41.07 10.36
N TYR A 1063 -39.29 40.00 9.82
CA TYR A 1063 -38.75 38.65 9.77
C TYR A 1063 -38.84 38.13 8.33
N ARG A 1064 -37.82 37.37 7.92
CA ARG A 1064 -37.77 36.62 6.68
C ARG A 1064 -37.42 35.17 7.01
N ARG A 1065 -38.43 34.29 6.97
CA ARG A 1065 -38.30 32.86 7.27
C ARG A 1065 -38.28 32.07 5.97
N GLN A 1066 -37.16 31.41 5.70
CA GLN A 1066 -36.99 30.49 4.58
C GLN A 1066 -37.07 29.05 5.09
N VAL A 1067 -37.98 28.28 4.51
CA VAL A 1067 -38.21 26.87 4.88
C VAL A 1067 -38.04 26.00 3.65
N ARG A 1068 -37.19 24.99 3.77
CA ARG A 1068 -36.89 24.04 2.71
C ARG A 1068 -37.28 22.63 3.15
N TYR A 1069 -38.11 21.97 2.36
CA TYR A 1069 -38.54 20.59 2.55
C TYR A 1069 -37.87 19.68 1.52
N THR A 1070 -37.29 18.59 1.99
CA THR A 1070 -36.67 17.58 1.12
C THR A 1070 -36.91 16.19 1.68
N SER A 1071 -37.05 15.21 0.79
CA SER A 1071 -37.32 13.82 1.19
C SER A 1071 -36.16 13.16 1.95
N ASN A 1072 -34.92 13.56 1.67
CA ASN A 1072 -33.71 12.96 2.26
C ASN A 1072 -33.20 13.66 3.52
N VAL A 1073 -33.61 14.91 3.76
CA VAL A 1073 -33.08 15.71 4.88
C VAL A 1073 -34.17 16.13 5.88
N GLY A 1074 -35.44 16.25 5.48
CA GLY A 1074 -36.51 16.75 6.35
C GLY A 1074 -36.77 18.24 6.15
N THR A 1075 -36.97 18.96 7.25
CA THR A 1075 -37.22 20.42 7.27
C THR A 1075 -35.96 21.18 7.66
N THR A 1076 -35.55 22.12 6.81
CA THR A 1076 -34.53 23.13 7.15
C THR A 1076 -35.18 24.50 7.22
N THR A 1077 -34.99 25.21 8.33
CA THR A 1077 -35.54 26.55 8.56
C THR A 1077 -34.42 27.54 8.81
N GLU A 1078 -34.41 28.65 8.07
CA GLU A 1078 -33.51 29.79 8.24
C GLU A 1078 -34.35 31.05 8.44
N VAL A 1079 -34.04 31.85 9.46
CA VAL A 1079 -34.77 33.07 9.78
C VAL A 1079 -33.80 34.23 9.85
N SER A 1080 -34.01 35.25 9.01
CA SER A 1080 -33.39 36.57 9.16
C SER A 1080 -34.35 37.48 9.90
N TYR A 1081 -33.90 38.16 10.95
CA TYR A 1081 -34.76 38.98 11.81
C TYR A 1081 -34.02 40.18 12.39
N THR A 1082 -34.79 41.16 12.89
CA THR A 1082 -34.23 42.29 13.68
C THR A 1082 -34.29 41.97 15.17
N GLY A 1083 -33.13 41.92 15.83
CA GLY A 1083 -33.01 41.73 17.28
C GLY A 1083 -33.61 42.88 18.09
N LEU A 1084 -33.76 42.69 19.40
CA LEU A 1084 -34.27 43.73 20.30
C LEU A 1084 -33.36 44.96 20.39
N ASP A 1085 -32.08 44.79 20.06
CA ASP A 1085 -31.07 45.84 19.95
C ASP A 1085 -31.10 46.59 18.61
N GLY A 1086 -31.98 46.18 17.68
CA GLY A 1086 -32.10 46.75 16.33
C GLY A 1086 -31.16 46.15 15.29
N ASN A 1087 -30.31 45.18 15.65
CA ASN A 1087 -29.38 44.54 14.72
C ASN A 1087 -30.05 43.48 13.85
N GLN A 1088 -29.58 43.32 12.61
CA GLN A 1088 -29.99 42.22 11.73
C GLN A 1088 -29.24 40.95 12.12
N LEU A 1089 -29.97 39.89 12.46
CA LEU A 1089 -29.47 38.62 12.95
C LEU A 1089 -30.07 37.46 12.15
N ASN A 1090 -29.45 36.29 12.24
CA ASN A 1090 -29.92 35.07 11.59
C ASN A 1090 -29.96 33.91 12.58
N ALA A 1091 -30.98 33.06 12.47
CA ALA A 1091 -31.08 31.80 13.19
C ALA A 1091 -31.40 30.67 12.20
N SER A 1092 -30.94 29.45 12.50
CA SER A 1092 -31.20 28.29 11.64
C SER A 1092 -31.45 27.05 12.46
N SER A 1093 -32.28 26.16 11.92
CA SER A 1093 -32.55 24.85 12.51
C SER A 1093 -32.83 23.82 11.42
N LYS A 1094 -32.60 22.55 11.75
CA LYS A 1094 -32.72 21.43 10.81
C LYS A 1094 -33.18 20.20 11.56
N ILE A 1095 -34.26 19.58 11.09
CA ILE A 1095 -34.75 18.31 11.63
C ILE A 1095 -35.13 17.33 10.50
N PRO A 1096 -34.92 16.02 10.68
CA PRO A 1096 -35.42 14.99 9.78
C PRO A 1096 -36.95 15.02 9.62
N ALA A 1097 -37.45 14.37 8.56
CA ALA A 1097 -38.87 14.06 8.45
C ALA A 1097 -39.27 13.07 9.56
N PHE A 1098 -40.49 13.19 10.08
CA PHE A 1098 -40.89 12.48 11.29
C PHE A 1098 -42.26 11.82 11.19
N ASN A 1099 -42.51 10.86 12.08
CA ASN A 1099 -43.75 10.07 12.17
C ASN A 1099 -44.22 9.60 10.78
N CYS A 1100 -43.29 8.95 10.07
CA CYS A 1100 -43.51 8.45 8.73
C CYS A 1100 -44.42 7.21 8.74
N ILE A 1101 -45.30 7.11 7.74
CA ILE A 1101 -46.20 5.99 7.53
C ILE A 1101 -45.97 5.45 6.11
N ARG A 1102 -45.79 4.14 5.99
CA ARG A 1102 -45.68 3.43 4.71
C ARG A 1102 -47.04 2.87 4.30
N ARG A 1103 -47.45 3.13 3.06
CA ARG A 1103 -48.73 2.72 2.47
C ARG A 1103 -48.51 1.95 1.18
N ASP A 1104 -49.32 0.90 0.97
CA ASP A 1104 -49.42 0.18 -0.29
C ASP A 1104 -50.69 0.62 -1.04
N ARG A 1105 -50.51 1.43 -2.10
CA ARG A 1105 -51.61 1.92 -2.94
C ARG A 1105 -52.09 0.90 -3.97
N CYS A 1106 -51.32 -0.15 -4.23
CA CYS A 1106 -51.72 -1.25 -5.11
C CYS A 1106 -52.69 -2.20 -4.41
N ASN A 1107 -52.56 -2.35 -3.10
CA ASN A 1107 -53.48 -3.11 -2.26
C ASN A 1107 -54.00 -2.25 -1.08
N PRO A 1108 -55.04 -1.43 -1.30
CA PRO A 1108 -55.56 -0.50 -0.29
C PRO A 1108 -56.11 -1.14 0.99
N ASN A 1109 -56.27 -2.47 1.01
CA ASN A 1109 -56.71 -3.21 2.19
C ASN A 1109 -55.55 -3.65 3.09
N THR A 1110 -54.30 -3.50 2.63
CA THR A 1110 -53.11 -3.73 3.45
C THR A 1110 -53.04 -2.67 4.56
N PRO A 1111 -52.89 -3.06 5.84
CA PRO A 1111 -52.78 -2.09 6.94
C PRO A 1111 -51.62 -1.13 6.73
N GLU A 1112 -51.84 0.16 7.03
CA GLU A 1112 -50.78 1.17 7.03
C GLU A 1112 -49.71 0.83 8.07
N GLU A 1113 -48.44 1.00 7.71
CA GLU A 1113 -47.31 0.66 8.57
C GLU A 1113 -46.65 1.93 9.12
N PRO A 1114 -46.86 2.27 10.40
CA PRO A 1114 -46.16 3.37 11.04
C PRO A 1114 -44.70 2.99 11.29
N LEU A 1115 -43.77 3.84 10.86
CA LEU A 1115 -42.33 3.62 11.06
C LEU A 1115 -41.83 4.11 12.42
N CYS A 1116 -42.57 5.03 13.05
CA CYS A 1116 -42.33 5.37 14.45
C CYS A 1116 -42.93 4.30 15.36
N THR A 1117 -42.06 3.54 16.02
CA THR A 1117 -42.45 2.40 16.87
C THR A 1117 -42.45 2.72 18.36
N ASP A 1118 -41.60 3.65 18.84
CA ASP A 1118 -41.48 3.97 20.26
C ASP A 1118 -40.97 5.42 20.49
N PRO A 1119 -41.87 6.42 20.64
CA PRO A 1119 -41.48 7.81 20.88
C PRO A 1119 -41.05 8.03 22.34
N VAL A 1120 -39.91 8.69 22.54
CA VAL A 1120 -39.36 8.99 23.87
C VAL A 1120 -39.96 10.29 24.42
N ALA A 1121 -40.31 10.35 25.70
CA ALA A 1121 -40.74 11.62 26.32
C ALA A 1121 -39.54 12.57 26.52
N LEU A 1122 -39.71 13.86 26.22
CA LEU A 1122 -38.72 14.91 26.48
C LEU A 1122 -39.10 15.70 27.73
N GLU A 1123 -38.13 15.99 28.59
CA GLU A 1123 -38.30 16.90 29.72
C GLU A 1123 -37.63 18.23 29.40
N MET A 1124 -38.35 19.35 29.56
CA MET A 1124 -37.81 20.70 29.37
C MET A 1124 -37.47 21.33 30.72
N ALA A 1125 -36.24 21.85 30.82
CA ALA A 1125 -35.81 22.69 31.93
C ALA A 1125 -35.50 24.10 31.43
N TYR A 1126 -35.82 25.11 32.24
CA TYR A 1126 -35.68 26.51 31.86
C TYR A 1126 -35.20 27.41 33.00
N ASP A 1127 -34.55 28.50 32.64
CA ASP A 1127 -34.26 29.65 33.51
C ASP A 1127 -34.99 30.88 32.95
N SER A 1128 -36.00 31.36 33.68
CA SER A 1128 -36.97 32.36 33.23
C SER A 1128 -36.57 33.81 33.52
N ALA A 1129 -35.27 34.10 33.59
CA ALA A 1129 -34.76 35.46 33.82
C ALA A 1129 -35.20 36.41 32.69
N PHE A 1130 -35.68 37.61 33.02
CA PHE A 1130 -35.94 38.65 32.01
C PHE A 1130 -34.68 39.51 31.79
N PRO A 1131 -34.28 39.85 30.54
CA PRO A 1131 -34.93 39.54 29.26
C PRO A 1131 -34.53 38.20 28.62
N GLN A 1132 -33.57 37.46 29.20
CA GLN A 1132 -33.00 36.24 28.61
C GLN A 1132 -33.61 34.94 29.11
N LEU A 1133 -34.35 34.28 28.25
CA LEU A 1133 -34.87 32.95 28.51
C LEU A 1133 -33.86 31.89 28.05
N PHE A 1134 -33.38 31.06 28.98
CA PHE A 1134 -32.57 29.88 28.67
C PHE A 1134 -33.41 28.62 28.81
N VAL A 1135 -33.32 27.73 27.82
CA VAL A 1135 -34.07 26.47 27.78
C VAL A 1135 -33.15 25.31 27.41
N SER A 1136 -33.48 24.15 27.96
CA SER A 1136 -32.74 22.90 27.75
C SER A 1136 -33.70 21.72 27.75
N ILE A 1137 -33.32 20.64 27.06
CA ILE A 1137 -34.05 19.38 27.05
C ILE A 1137 -33.13 18.24 27.47
N SER A 1138 -33.62 17.41 28.39
CA SER A 1138 -32.97 16.15 28.77
C SER A 1138 -33.71 14.96 28.15
N SER A 1139 -32.93 14.00 27.62
CA SER A 1139 -33.41 12.72 27.10
C SER A 1139 -32.98 11.57 28.03
N PRO A 1140 -33.86 10.61 28.39
CA PRO A 1140 -33.52 9.47 29.25
C PRO A 1140 -32.42 8.53 28.69
N SER A 1141 -32.17 8.56 27.37
CA SER A 1141 -31.33 7.58 26.67
C SER A 1141 -29.94 8.07 26.26
N GLY A 1142 -29.57 9.34 26.54
CA GLY A 1142 -28.25 9.88 26.19
C GLY A 1142 -27.95 10.02 24.69
N LEU A 1143 -28.97 9.93 23.82
CA LEU A 1143 -28.84 10.04 22.37
C LEU A 1143 -28.88 11.50 21.88
N ASP A 1144 -28.03 11.84 20.91
CA ASP A 1144 -27.89 13.18 20.30
C ASP A 1144 -28.88 13.34 19.12
N TYR A 1145 -30.11 13.76 19.43
CA TYR A 1145 -31.15 13.97 18.41
C TYR A 1145 -31.14 15.40 17.84
N PRO A 1146 -31.38 15.60 16.53
CA PRO A 1146 -31.66 16.92 15.99
C PRO A 1146 -32.89 17.56 16.65
N VAL A 1147 -32.70 18.74 17.24
CA VAL A 1147 -33.75 19.51 17.94
C VAL A 1147 -34.04 20.82 17.22
N HIS A 1148 -35.33 21.15 17.08
CA HIS A 1148 -35.82 22.46 16.67
C HIS A 1148 -36.59 23.11 17.82
N TRP A 1149 -36.24 24.36 18.13
CA TRP A 1149 -36.95 25.21 19.09
C TRP A 1149 -37.75 26.29 18.37
N GLU A 1150 -38.95 26.58 18.86
CA GLU A 1150 -39.80 27.69 18.41
C GLU A 1150 -40.18 28.54 19.64
N PHE A 1151 -39.89 29.85 19.55
CA PHE A 1151 -40.08 30.81 20.64
C PHE A 1151 -41.16 31.84 20.26
N GLU A 1152 -42.19 31.97 21.09
CA GLU A 1152 -43.19 33.04 20.93
C GLU A 1152 -42.53 34.42 21.10
N LEU A 1153 -42.56 35.25 20.05
CA LEU A 1153 -42.02 36.63 20.01
C LEU A 1153 -40.52 36.79 20.35
N GLY A 1154 -39.78 35.68 20.39
CA GLY A 1154 -38.37 35.62 20.75
C GLY A 1154 -37.40 36.20 19.72
N SER A 1155 -36.22 36.58 20.20
CA SER A 1155 -35.06 37.02 19.42
C SER A 1155 -33.82 36.24 19.90
N PRO A 1156 -33.40 35.15 19.22
CA PRO A 1156 -33.96 34.59 17.99
C PRO A 1156 -35.34 33.91 18.17
N PRO A 1157 -36.18 33.89 17.13
CA PRO A 1157 -37.52 33.26 17.18
C PRO A 1157 -37.48 31.72 17.05
N ILE A 1158 -36.32 31.16 16.67
CA ILE A 1158 -36.09 29.72 16.57
C ILE A 1158 -34.71 29.36 17.14
N GLY A 1159 -34.52 28.09 17.48
CA GLY A 1159 -33.25 27.57 17.99
C GLY A 1159 -32.96 26.14 17.53
N SER A 1160 -31.76 25.66 17.82
CA SER A 1160 -31.31 24.30 17.51
C SER A 1160 -30.43 23.73 18.61
N GLY A 1161 -30.40 22.40 18.72
CA GLY A 1161 -29.58 21.68 19.71
C GLY A 1161 -30.29 21.49 21.05
N LEU A 1162 -29.67 20.74 21.97
CA LEU A 1162 -30.28 20.38 23.26
C LEU A 1162 -30.50 21.58 24.20
N ASN A 1163 -29.75 22.67 24.00
CA ASN A 1163 -29.88 23.90 24.75
C ASN A 1163 -30.08 25.06 23.77
N SER A 1164 -30.92 26.03 24.14
CA SER A 1164 -31.15 27.23 23.35
C SER A 1164 -31.50 28.42 24.24
N ASN A 1165 -31.37 29.63 23.70
CA ASN A 1165 -31.71 30.85 24.40
C ASN A 1165 -32.40 31.85 23.47
N THR A 1166 -33.20 32.72 24.05
CA THR A 1166 -33.87 33.81 23.35
C THR A 1166 -34.04 35.02 24.25
N ASP A 1167 -33.93 36.22 23.68
CA ASP A 1167 -34.35 37.44 24.35
C ASP A 1167 -35.86 37.67 24.12
N LEU A 1168 -36.57 38.07 25.18
CA LEU A 1168 -38.01 38.37 25.17
C LEU A 1168 -38.25 39.89 25.21
N PRO A 1169 -39.24 40.41 24.47
CA PRO A 1169 -39.49 41.85 24.34
C PRO A 1169 -40.04 42.49 25.62
N GLU A 1170 -40.81 41.75 26.41
CA GLU A 1170 -41.41 42.24 27.67
C GLU A 1170 -41.61 41.07 28.67
N PRO A 1171 -41.76 41.33 29.97
CA PRO A 1171 -42.15 40.31 30.94
C PRO A 1171 -43.58 39.81 30.66
N GLY A 1172 -43.81 38.51 30.69
CA GLY A 1172 -45.10 37.93 30.33
C GLY A 1172 -45.12 36.41 30.34
N ILE A 1173 -46.20 35.82 29.83
CA ILE A 1173 -46.31 34.37 29.63
C ILE A 1173 -46.03 34.09 28.15
N TYR A 1174 -45.00 33.29 27.90
CA TYR A 1174 -44.60 32.90 26.55
C TYR A 1174 -44.67 31.39 26.38
N GLU A 1175 -45.19 30.94 25.24
CA GLU A 1175 -45.11 29.54 24.86
C GLU A 1175 -43.73 29.22 24.23
N VAL A 1176 -43.08 28.18 24.76
CA VAL A 1176 -41.88 27.60 24.16
C VAL A 1176 -42.14 26.16 23.78
N LYS A 1177 -41.76 25.83 22.54
CA LYS A 1177 -41.94 24.49 21.98
C LYS A 1177 -40.63 23.97 21.43
N ALA A 1178 -40.43 22.68 21.59
CA ALA A 1178 -39.30 21.98 20.99
C ALA A 1178 -39.70 20.61 20.46
N VAL A 1179 -39.12 20.24 19.33
CA VAL A 1179 -39.26 18.91 18.75
C VAL A 1179 -37.88 18.31 18.52
N ALA A 1180 -37.69 17.08 19.00
CA ALA A 1180 -36.54 16.25 18.70
C ALA A 1180 -36.97 15.06 17.85
N VAL A 1181 -36.19 14.69 16.84
CA VAL A 1181 -36.53 13.58 15.94
C VAL A 1181 -35.43 12.54 15.95
N ASN A 1182 -35.78 11.28 16.20
CA ASN A 1182 -34.86 10.17 16.00
C ASN A 1182 -34.80 9.82 14.49
N PRO A 1183 -33.64 9.95 13.82
CA PRO A 1183 -33.53 9.70 12.39
C PRO A 1183 -33.62 8.20 12.02
N GLU A 1184 -33.41 7.28 12.95
CA GLU A 1184 -33.42 5.83 12.69
C GLU A 1184 -34.83 5.26 12.60
N ASN A 1185 -35.75 5.73 13.44
CA ASN A 1185 -37.14 5.25 13.50
C ASN A 1185 -38.17 6.34 13.21
N THR A 1186 -37.73 7.54 12.82
CA THR A 1186 -38.58 8.70 12.49
C THR A 1186 -39.42 9.24 13.66
N CYS A 1187 -39.28 8.73 14.88
CA CYS A 1187 -40.11 9.18 15.99
C CYS A 1187 -39.80 10.63 16.37
N ALA A 1188 -40.83 11.48 16.33
CA ALA A 1188 -40.77 12.83 16.87
C ALA A 1188 -41.26 12.86 18.32
N SER A 1189 -40.47 13.51 19.15
CA SER A 1189 -40.75 13.77 20.55
C SER A 1189 -40.86 15.27 20.77
N VAL A 1190 -41.83 15.71 21.57
CA VAL A 1190 -42.14 17.14 21.75
C VAL A 1190 -42.10 17.51 23.22
N ALA A 1191 -41.50 18.66 23.53
CA ALA A 1191 -41.62 19.33 24.81
C ALA A 1191 -42.27 20.71 24.59
N ARG A 1192 -43.23 21.07 25.44
CA ARG A 1192 -43.98 22.33 25.36
C ARG A 1192 -44.20 22.86 26.76
N GLU A 1193 -43.82 24.10 27.00
CA GLU A 1193 -43.99 24.77 28.29
C GLU A 1193 -44.51 26.19 28.14
N ASN A 1194 -45.27 26.64 29.14
CA ASN A 1194 -45.71 28.02 29.27
C ASN A 1194 -44.86 28.71 30.33
N ILE A 1195 -43.90 29.52 29.89
CA ILE A 1195 -42.90 30.10 30.78
C ILE A 1195 -43.32 31.52 31.15
N THR A 1196 -43.43 31.77 32.46
CA THR A 1196 -43.74 33.10 33.00
C THR A 1196 -42.44 33.81 33.33
N THR A 1197 -42.17 34.95 32.69
CA THR A 1197 -41.01 35.80 32.99
C THR A 1197 -41.43 36.99 33.85
N GLN A 1198 -40.72 37.22 34.95
CA GLN A 1198 -40.91 38.34 35.87
C GLN A 1198 -39.66 39.22 35.88
N GLN A 1199 -39.82 40.51 36.18
CA GLN A 1199 -38.71 41.50 36.20
C GLN A 1199 -37.67 41.23 37.27
#